data_AF-I3R9E8-F1
#
_entry.id   AF-I3R9E8-F1
#
_cell.length_a   1.000
_cell.length_b   1.000
_cell.length_c   1.000
_cell.angle_alpha   90.00
_cell.angle_beta   90.00
_cell.angle_gamma   90.00
#
_symmetry.space_group_name_H-M   'P 1'
#
loop_
_entity.id
_entity.type
_entity.pdbx_description
1 polymer ?
#
loop_
_entity_poly.entity_id
_entity_poly.type
_entity_poly.pdbx_seq_one_letter_code
_entity_poly.pdbx_strand_id
1 'polypeptide(L)'
;MRRNTNQKTTSKAKRQFNRRRFLKGTTAALATSAVMGKSGAVSSDVSTPEMWSDPETWGGSTPSAGDEVTIGSDKHVVLDQNTPNLGGVTVQGVLEFKDGAYRELTSDYVLAEGDGMIRIGTEDEPFQSKAVITLTGTETDESIRGSGGMAIGTKLFGTFDGGIIDIHGASREKTDWTQLGATANAGDQRIQLKEAVNWEPGDEIVIAPSGTDPTEAERRTVESVDGDTVELNSGLDHDHFGETQEAKGRTVDMRAEVGLLTRNVVMRGDNEVSNPGGEGTYNNPTKGDTSLEYETGFGAHGIFAKDPKRVQIEGMEIYHAGQTGHKARYPLHFHHANEQPNSYIAHNSVHDSYQRGYNSHGTGNVTYERNVGYDINGHCFLVEEGLEAEQNNVFRENLVVFNRRVRRGDRPFGGRASASGDSNEQNDFRPAAFWISNPNNVLEGNHAAGGYLANGFFYDGRGGFEVDEADIDITFRNNTAHTYSADAELRYKNLARGFGVLVQMFPDGVEQFPFPEAPEHSIEGLTAYNNGHSAVWTEWSHTTLEDSVIADFRVGHFAIGGSTTRSNLFVGSSNNPVGRGGGGDFFSTSDTGSSGDSTHEEYDEAVEKAIEQKRNGSDGAKEPRKETKIGNGSYGTSQVSKKLNNSSSYGTEKTSKNPNSSNGTRTTSTYYGTSDGTGIFNDTIYYRDTPSNEANEFDSVVQPSRQRIRALEVS
;
A
#
# COMPACT_ATOMS: atom_id res chain seq x y z
N MET A 1 -25.33 -25.73 20.70
CA MET A 1 -25.64 -25.64 22.15
C MET A 1 -25.30 -24.24 22.61
N ARG A 2 -26.24 -23.58 23.33
CA ARG A 2 -26.16 -22.19 23.79
C ARG A 2 -24.93 -21.96 24.70
N ARG A 3 -24.14 -20.92 24.44
CA ARG A 3 -23.09 -20.44 25.36
C ARG A 3 -23.70 -19.44 26.35
N ASN A 4 -23.41 -19.70 27.63
CA ASN A 4 -23.78 -18.89 28.79
C ASN A 4 -23.02 -17.56 28.78
N THR A 5 -23.75 -16.48 29.01
CA THR A 5 -23.28 -15.16 29.39
C THR A 5 -22.85 -15.17 30.85
N ASN A 6 -21.61 -14.75 31.14
CA ASN A 6 -21.22 -14.34 32.49
C ASN A 6 -20.78 -12.88 32.47
N GLN A 7 -21.40 -12.12 33.37
CA GLN A 7 -21.30 -10.68 33.54
C GLN A 7 -19.90 -10.24 33.96
N LYS A 8 -19.38 -9.22 33.27
CA LYS A 8 -18.22 -8.41 33.69
C LYS A 8 -18.61 -7.53 34.88
N THR A 9 -17.86 -7.61 35.98
CA THR A 9 -17.79 -6.56 37.00
C THR A 9 -16.70 -5.56 36.60
N THR A 10 -17.10 -4.34 36.22
CA THR A 10 -16.19 -3.24 35.89
C THR A 10 -15.91 -2.39 37.13
N SER A 11 -14.65 -2.32 37.56
CA SER A 11 -14.19 -1.30 38.50
C SER A 11 -13.70 -0.09 37.71
N LYS A 12 -14.48 1.01 37.73
CA LYS A 12 -14.11 2.30 37.15
C LYS A 12 -13.04 2.99 38.00
N ALA A 13 -11.84 3.15 37.46
CA ALA A 13 -10.87 4.14 37.94
C ALA A 13 -10.89 5.35 36.99
N LYS A 14 -11.37 6.50 37.49
CA LYS A 14 -11.33 7.77 36.76
C LYS A 14 -9.89 8.30 36.73
N ARG A 15 -9.33 8.53 35.54
CA ARG A 15 -8.17 9.41 35.35
C ARG A 15 -8.59 10.67 34.59
N GLN A 16 -8.31 11.82 35.19
CA GLN A 16 -8.60 13.16 34.67
C GLN A 16 -7.62 13.51 33.53
N PHE A 17 -8.12 13.75 32.33
CA PHE A 17 -7.35 14.30 31.21
C PHE A 17 -7.46 15.83 31.19
N ASN A 18 -6.30 16.50 31.20
CA ASN A 18 -6.20 17.93 30.93
C ASN A 18 -6.19 18.17 29.42
N ARG A 19 -7.30 18.71 28.88
CA ARG A 19 -7.39 19.22 27.51
C ARG A 19 -6.54 20.49 27.36
N ARG A 20 -5.55 20.50 26.47
CA ARG A 20 -4.96 21.73 25.93
C ARG A 20 -5.55 21.99 24.54
N ARG A 21 -6.36 23.06 24.43
CA ARG A 21 -6.81 23.65 23.16
C ARG A 21 -5.62 24.28 22.45
N PHE A 22 -5.39 23.91 21.18
CA PHE A 22 -4.58 24.71 20.27
C PHE A 22 -5.49 25.53 19.35
N LEU A 23 -5.26 26.84 19.32
CA LEU A 23 -5.91 27.79 18.41
C LEU A 23 -5.11 27.87 17.10
N LYS A 24 -5.81 27.89 15.96
CA LYS A 24 -5.30 28.17 14.62
C LYS A 24 -4.61 29.55 14.55
N GLY A 25 -3.46 29.62 13.86
CA GLY A 25 -2.78 30.88 13.51
C GLY A 25 -1.45 30.67 12.79
N THR A 26 -1.48 30.85 11.47
CA THR A 26 -0.37 30.89 10.48
C THR A 26 0.96 31.49 10.96
N THR A 27 2.07 30.77 10.78
CA THR A 27 3.25 31.10 9.92
C THR A 27 4.39 30.11 10.19
N ALA A 28 5.08 29.75 9.11
CA ALA A 28 6.13 28.74 9.05
C ALA A 28 7.33 29.02 9.97
N ALA A 29 7.74 27.98 10.71
CA ALA A 29 9.13 27.69 11.07
C ALA A 29 9.20 26.21 11.48
N LEU A 30 9.87 25.39 10.66
CA LEU A 30 10.29 24.04 11.03
C LEU A 30 11.19 24.14 12.27
N ALA A 31 10.72 23.57 13.38
CA ALA A 31 11.53 23.31 14.56
C ALA A 31 11.55 21.79 14.78
N THR A 32 12.64 21.17 14.33
CA THR A 32 13.10 19.84 14.73
C THR A 32 13.16 19.80 16.25
N SER A 33 12.14 19.22 16.88
CA SER A 33 12.16 18.95 18.31
C SER A 33 12.74 17.56 18.52
N ALA A 34 14.06 17.50 18.65
CA ALA A 34 14.77 16.34 19.18
C ALA A 34 14.31 16.12 20.63
N VAL A 35 13.38 15.19 20.83
CA VAL A 35 13.16 14.60 22.14
C VAL A 35 14.26 13.56 22.31
N MET A 36 15.42 14.01 22.82
CA MET A 36 16.44 13.10 23.37
C MET A 36 15.83 12.40 24.58
N GLY A 37 15.17 11.28 24.34
CA GLY A 37 14.95 10.25 25.34
C GLY A 37 16.32 9.78 25.81
N LYS A 38 16.63 9.99 27.09
CA LYS A 38 17.78 9.34 27.71
C LYS A 38 17.62 7.84 27.51
N SER A 39 18.50 7.26 26.71
CA SER A 39 18.68 5.82 26.63
C SER A 39 18.87 5.29 28.06
N GLY A 40 17.95 4.43 28.48
CA GLY A 40 18.18 3.61 29.65
C GLY A 40 19.38 2.75 29.33
N ALA A 41 20.51 3.03 29.98
CA ALA A 41 21.68 2.16 29.91
C ALA A 41 21.26 0.77 30.38
N VAL A 42 21.15 -0.16 29.43
CA VAL A 42 21.10 -1.59 29.72
C VAL A 42 22.46 -1.94 30.34
N SER A 43 22.42 -2.54 31.51
CA SER A 43 23.58 -3.03 32.25
C SER A 43 24.47 -3.87 31.36
N SER A 44 25.67 -3.36 31.06
CA SER A 44 26.71 -4.03 30.29
C SER A 44 27.47 -5.02 31.16
N ASP A 45 26.95 -6.25 31.28
CA ASP A 45 27.80 -7.44 31.37
C ASP A 45 27.72 -8.13 30.01
N VAL A 46 28.18 -7.44 28.95
CA VAL A 46 28.37 -8.08 27.65
C VAL A 46 29.62 -8.92 27.79
N SER A 47 29.46 -10.24 27.72
CA SER A 47 30.55 -11.20 27.62
C SER A 47 31.58 -10.76 26.57
N THR A 48 32.85 -11.11 26.75
CA THR A 48 33.88 -10.77 25.75
C THR A 48 33.47 -11.34 24.39
N PRO A 49 33.50 -10.55 23.29
CA PRO A 49 33.13 -11.06 21.98
C PRO A 49 33.98 -12.26 21.54
N GLU A 50 33.33 -13.35 21.15
CA GLU A 50 33.92 -14.59 20.64
C GLU A 50 33.68 -14.68 19.12
N MET A 51 34.68 -15.11 18.35
CA MET A 51 34.53 -15.19 16.89
C MET A 51 33.82 -16.48 16.49
N TRP A 52 32.90 -16.40 15.52
CA TRP A 52 32.22 -17.57 14.98
C TRP A 52 33.22 -18.57 14.39
N SER A 53 34.29 -18.08 13.75
CA SER A 53 35.34 -18.90 13.14
C SER A 53 36.23 -19.65 14.15
N ASP A 54 36.21 -19.29 15.43
CA ASP A 54 37.03 -19.94 16.48
C ASP A 54 36.34 -21.23 16.97
N PRO A 55 36.97 -22.41 16.83
CA PRO A 55 36.42 -23.67 17.35
C PRO A 55 36.14 -23.66 18.86
N GLU A 56 36.87 -22.88 19.66
CA GLU A 56 36.68 -22.81 21.12
C GLU A 56 35.35 -22.15 21.50
N THR A 57 34.85 -21.21 20.67
CA THR A 57 33.48 -20.65 20.78
C THR A 57 32.42 -21.74 20.83
N TRP A 58 32.70 -22.89 20.20
CA TRP A 58 31.77 -24.02 20.01
C TRP A 58 32.21 -25.30 20.73
N GLY A 59 33.20 -25.23 21.64
CA GLY A 59 33.66 -26.39 22.40
C GLY A 59 34.50 -27.39 21.59
N GLY A 60 35.13 -26.96 20.49
CA GLY A 60 36.18 -27.69 19.79
C GLY A 60 36.04 -27.75 18.26
N SER A 61 34.88 -27.44 17.69
CA SER A 61 34.65 -27.40 16.24
C SER A 61 33.53 -26.44 15.87
N THR A 62 33.72 -25.65 14.81
CA THR A 62 32.68 -24.74 14.30
C THR A 62 31.46 -25.52 13.76
N PRO A 63 30.24 -24.93 13.81
CA PRO A 63 29.02 -25.56 13.29
C PRO A 63 29.15 -25.99 11.83
N SER A 64 28.61 -27.18 11.52
CA SER A 64 28.56 -27.81 10.21
C SER A 64 27.16 -27.73 9.59
N ALA A 65 27.04 -28.09 8.31
CA ALA A 65 25.76 -28.09 7.62
C ALA A 65 24.73 -29.00 8.33
N GLY A 66 23.51 -28.49 8.52
CA GLY A 66 22.42 -29.17 9.22
C GLY A 66 22.46 -29.05 10.75
N ASP A 67 23.52 -28.48 11.35
CA ASP A 67 23.58 -28.31 12.79
C ASP A 67 22.59 -27.22 13.25
N GLU A 68 21.88 -27.49 14.35
CA GLU A 68 21.14 -26.47 15.09
C GLU A 68 22.05 -25.78 16.11
N VAL A 69 22.15 -24.47 16.01
CA VAL A 69 23.06 -23.64 16.81
C VAL A 69 22.28 -22.85 17.85
N THR A 70 22.74 -22.87 19.10
CA THR A 70 22.24 -21.98 20.16
C THR A 70 23.36 -21.09 20.68
N ILE A 71 23.17 -19.78 20.57
CA ILE A 71 24.03 -18.77 21.21
C ILE A 71 23.44 -18.48 22.59
N GLY A 72 24.01 -19.07 23.63
CA GLY A 72 23.55 -18.93 25.01
C GLY A 72 23.59 -17.49 25.52
N SER A 73 22.81 -17.20 26.56
CA SER A 73 22.68 -15.85 27.16
C SER A 73 23.98 -15.27 27.72
N ASP A 74 24.98 -16.11 27.95
CA ASP A 74 26.32 -15.77 28.43
C ASP A 74 27.33 -15.50 27.29
N LYS A 75 26.88 -15.53 26.02
CA LYS A 75 27.74 -15.39 24.85
C LYS A 75 27.44 -14.15 24.03
N HIS A 76 28.50 -13.59 23.45
CA HIS A 76 28.47 -12.62 22.38
C HIS A 76 29.31 -13.16 21.23
N VAL A 77 28.64 -13.65 20.19
CA VAL A 77 29.28 -14.28 19.03
C VAL A 77 29.30 -13.31 17.86
N VAL A 78 30.49 -13.10 17.30
CA VAL A 78 30.73 -12.26 16.14
C VAL A 78 30.84 -13.14 14.89
N LEU A 79 29.90 -13.00 13.95
CA LEU A 79 29.90 -13.71 12.67
C LEU A 79 30.95 -13.09 11.73
N ASP A 80 32.14 -13.67 11.72
CA ASP A 80 33.31 -13.21 10.97
C ASP A 80 33.61 -14.02 9.69
N GLN A 81 32.78 -15.02 9.40
CA GLN A 81 32.82 -15.86 8.20
C GLN A 81 31.40 -16.23 7.75
N ASN A 82 31.25 -16.69 6.51
CA ASN A 82 29.97 -17.24 6.04
C ASN A 82 29.69 -18.59 6.70
N THR A 83 28.42 -18.89 6.97
CA THR A 83 28.03 -20.19 7.52
C THR A 83 27.80 -21.23 6.41
N PRO A 84 27.96 -22.55 6.70
CA PRO A 84 27.28 -23.57 5.90
C PRO A 84 25.75 -23.43 6.07
N ASN A 85 24.96 -24.22 5.33
CA ASN A 85 23.51 -24.28 5.54
C ASN A 85 23.18 -24.95 6.89
N LEU A 86 22.85 -24.17 7.92
CA LEU A 86 22.57 -24.65 9.28
C LEU A 86 21.10 -25.08 9.46
N GLY A 87 20.84 -26.07 10.31
CA GLY A 87 19.48 -26.52 10.62
C GLY A 87 18.67 -25.52 11.47
N GLY A 88 19.32 -24.51 12.03
CA GLY A 88 18.67 -23.44 12.78
C GLY A 88 19.65 -22.62 13.61
N VAL A 89 19.31 -21.36 13.89
CA VAL A 89 20.08 -20.50 14.80
C VAL A 89 19.13 -19.87 15.83
N THR A 90 19.27 -20.27 17.10
CA THR A 90 18.59 -19.65 18.24
C THR A 90 19.55 -18.75 19.00
N VAL A 91 19.18 -17.50 19.23
CA VAL A 91 20.00 -16.47 19.88
C VAL A 91 19.36 -16.05 21.19
N GLN A 92 20.02 -16.38 22.29
CA GLN A 92 19.66 -15.96 23.66
C GLN A 92 20.66 -14.96 24.24
N GLY A 93 21.89 -14.95 23.71
CA GLY A 93 22.93 -13.92 23.94
C GLY A 93 22.97 -12.91 22.80
N VAL A 94 24.15 -12.63 22.25
CA VAL A 94 24.29 -11.70 21.11
C VAL A 94 24.88 -12.40 19.90
N LEU A 95 24.23 -12.26 18.74
CA LEU A 95 24.80 -12.55 17.43
C LEU A 95 25.05 -11.23 16.71
N GLU A 96 26.31 -10.94 16.37
CA GLU A 96 26.69 -9.70 15.70
C GLU A 96 27.44 -9.98 14.40
N PHE A 97 27.03 -9.37 13.29
CA PHE A 97 27.71 -9.52 12.01
C PHE A 97 28.97 -8.66 11.97
N LYS A 98 30.12 -9.26 11.63
CA LYS A 98 31.37 -8.52 11.46
C LYS A 98 31.43 -7.84 10.10
N ASP A 99 31.48 -6.51 10.10
CA ASP A 99 31.66 -5.71 8.90
C ASP A 99 33.08 -5.84 8.29
N GLY A 100 33.29 -5.23 7.13
CA GLY A 100 34.54 -5.19 6.37
C GLY A 100 34.69 -6.27 5.30
N ALA A 101 33.68 -7.12 5.09
CA ALA A 101 33.59 -8.07 3.99
C ALA A 101 32.16 -8.61 3.82
N TYR A 102 31.92 -9.33 2.73
CA TYR A 102 30.67 -10.09 2.53
C TYR A 102 30.44 -11.06 3.70
N ARG A 103 29.21 -11.06 4.23
CA ARG A 103 28.75 -11.98 5.29
C ARG A 103 27.44 -12.62 4.87
N GLU A 104 27.39 -13.94 4.90
CA GLU A 104 26.15 -14.67 4.69
C GLU A 104 25.91 -15.69 5.81
N LEU A 105 24.73 -15.57 6.43
CA LEU A 105 24.17 -16.54 7.35
C LEU A 105 23.10 -17.33 6.59
N THR A 106 23.39 -18.61 6.32
CA THR A 106 22.46 -19.54 5.68
C THR A 106 21.92 -20.51 6.72
N SER A 107 20.60 -20.52 6.94
CA SER A 107 19.98 -21.42 7.92
C SER A 107 18.49 -21.64 7.67
N ASP A 108 17.93 -22.74 8.17
CA ASP A 108 16.49 -22.98 8.10
C ASP A 108 15.66 -21.92 8.84
N TYR A 109 16.16 -21.41 9.96
CA TYR A 109 15.57 -20.29 10.70
C TYR A 109 16.63 -19.54 11.51
N VAL A 110 16.35 -18.27 11.81
CA VAL A 110 17.16 -17.45 12.71
C VAL A 110 16.24 -16.73 13.69
N LEU A 111 16.35 -17.02 14.99
CA LEU A 111 15.40 -16.60 16.00
C LEU A 111 16.10 -16.03 17.24
N ALA A 112 15.76 -14.80 17.62
CA ALA A 112 16.13 -14.25 18.93
C ALA A 112 15.05 -14.51 19.98
N GLU A 113 15.45 -14.93 21.18
CA GLU A 113 14.52 -15.24 22.29
C GLU A 113 14.98 -14.58 23.59
N GLY A 114 14.02 -14.22 24.46
CA GLY A 114 14.31 -13.67 25.79
C GLY A 114 15.09 -12.35 25.71
N ASP A 115 16.36 -12.39 26.14
CA ASP A 115 17.27 -11.24 26.12
C ASP A 115 18.16 -11.22 24.88
N GLY A 116 17.98 -12.19 23.98
CA GLY A 116 18.81 -12.39 22.81
C GLY A 116 18.74 -11.24 21.82
N MET A 117 19.85 -10.95 21.15
CA MET A 117 19.97 -9.87 20.18
C MET A 117 20.65 -10.34 18.91
N ILE A 118 20.04 -10.03 17.77
CA ILE A 118 20.67 -10.16 16.45
C ILE A 118 20.99 -8.75 15.93
N ARG A 119 22.26 -8.51 15.63
CA ARG A 119 22.78 -7.21 15.23
C ARG A 119 23.52 -7.25 13.88
N ILE A 120 23.21 -6.30 13.02
CA ILE A 120 23.92 -6.02 11.76
C ILE A 120 24.15 -4.51 11.67
N GLY A 121 25.36 -4.06 12.04
CA GLY A 121 25.62 -2.63 12.21
C GLY A 121 24.90 -2.03 13.41
N THR A 122 25.09 -0.74 13.62
CA THR A 122 24.40 0.06 14.66
C THR A 122 23.91 1.38 14.08
N GLU A 123 23.08 2.10 14.83
CA GLU A 123 22.63 3.44 14.46
C GLU A 123 23.83 4.38 14.20
N ASP A 124 24.86 4.36 15.04
CA ASP A 124 26.05 5.22 14.89
C ASP A 124 27.05 4.68 13.85
N GLU A 125 27.15 3.36 13.70
CA GLU A 125 28.07 2.67 12.79
C GLU A 125 27.29 1.68 11.92
N PRO A 126 26.63 2.13 10.84
CA PRO A 126 25.87 1.26 9.96
C PRO A 126 26.79 0.27 9.25
N PHE A 127 26.29 -0.93 8.99
CA PHE A 127 27.01 -1.97 8.27
C PHE A 127 27.31 -1.50 6.85
N GLN A 128 28.59 -1.38 6.49
CA GLN A 128 29.05 -0.82 5.21
C GLN A 128 29.12 -1.89 4.11
N SER A 129 29.52 -3.12 4.47
CA SER A 129 29.66 -4.22 3.53
C SER A 129 28.31 -4.85 3.16
N LYS A 130 28.32 -5.95 2.40
CA LYS A 130 27.10 -6.73 2.11
C LYS A 130 26.87 -7.79 3.19
N ALA A 131 25.71 -7.77 3.83
CA ALA A 131 25.23 -8.83 4.72
C ALA A 131 24.00 -9.51 4.12
N VAL A 132 23.94 -10.84 4.19
CA VAL A 132 22.85 -11.64 3.64
C VAL A 132 22.39 -12.67 4.67
N ILE A 133 21.08 -12.73 4.91
CA ILE A 133 20.41 -13.81 5.62
C ILE A 133 19.66 -14.63 4.56
N THR A 134 20.10 -15.86 4.32
CA THR A 134 19.44 -16.78 3.39
C THR A 134 18.71 -17.86 4.19
N LEU A 135 17.38 -17.93 4.04
CA LEU A 135 16.54 -18.86 4.79
C LEU A 135 16.14 -20.07 3.93
N THR A 136 16.45 -21.26 4.42
CA THR A 136 16.33 -22.54 3.67
C THR A 136 15.25 -23.49 4.20
N GLY A 137 14.56 -23.11 5.28
CA GLY A 137 13.63 -24.01 5.97
C GLY A 137 12.51 -24.50 5.05
N THR A 138 12.03 -25.72 5.21
CA THR A 138 11.01 -26.25 4.30
C THR A 138 9.60 -26.04 4.83
N GLU A 139 8.60 -26.20 3.95
CA GLU A 139 7.20 -26.24 4.36
C GLU A 139 6.95 -27.49 5.20
N THR A 140 6.55 -27.29 6.45
CA THR A 140 6.17 -28.37 7.36
C THR A 140 4.93 -27.93 8.14
N ASP A 141 4.17 -28.89 8.68
CA ASP A 141 3.10 -28.61 9.63
C ASP A 141 3.62 -28.15 11.00
N GLU A 142 4.94 -28.19 11.22
CA GLU A 142 5.59 -27.81 12.46
C GLU A 142 5.83 -26.30 12.54
N SER A 143 5.94 -25.80 13.75
CA SER A 143 6.24 -24.39 14.03
C SER A 143 7.50 -24.33 14.88
N ILE A 144 8.48 -23.49 14.50
CA ILE A 144 9.74 -23.36 15.24
C ILE A 144 9.48 -22.96 16.70
N ARG A 145 8.50 -22.07 16.93
CA ARG A 145 7.96 -21.73 18.26
C ARG A 145 6.45 -21.46 18.21
N GLY A 146 5.85 -21.40 19.39
CA GLY A 146 4.42 -21.08 19.55
C GLY A 146 3.50 -22.20 19.05
N SER A 147 2.20 -21.99 19.24
CA SER A 147 1.15 -22.92 18.78
C SER A 147 -0.15 -22.16 18.53
N GLY A 148 -1.05 -22.74 17.72
CA GLY A 148 -2.31 -22.11 17.37
C GLY A 148 -2.10 -20.74 16.73
N GLY A 149 -2.83 -19.72 17.20
CA GLY A 149 -2.70 -18.34 16.71
C GLY A 149 -1.32 -17.72 16.91
N MET A 150 -0.49 -18.25 17.82
CA MET A 150 0.88 -17.74 18.06
C MET A 150 1.96 -18.55 17.35
N ALA A 151 1.61 -19.48 16.47
CA ALA A 151 2.58 -20.27 15.71
C ALA A 151 3.32 -19.38 14.70
N ILE A 152 4.66 -19.38 14.77
CA ILE A 152 5.53 -18.60 13.88
C ILE A 152 5.98 -19.37 12.62
N GLY A 153 5.67 -20.65 12.49
CA GLY A 153 5.96 -21.44 11.28
C GLY A 153 7.45 -21.73 11.10
N THR A 154 7.88 -21.90 9.85
CA THR A 154 9.26 -22.24 9.42
C THR A 154 9.78 -21.26 8.35
N LYS A 155 11.06 -21.38 7.95
CA LYS A 155 11.75 -20.47 7.02
C LYS A 155 11.63 -19.02 7.47
N LEU A 156 12.07 -18.73 8.69
CA LEU A 156 11.83 -17.46 9.37
C LEU A 156 13.09 -16.77 9.88
N PHE A 157 13.03 -15.45 9.91
CA PHE A 157 13.89 -14.57 10.69
C PHE A 157 13.01 -13.82 11.69
N GLY A 158 13.40 -13.71 12.95
CA GLY A 158 12.50 -13.03 13.88
C GLY A 158 12.82 -13.12 15.36
N THR A 159 11.79 -12.86 16.14
CA THR A 159 11.82 -12.95 17.61
C THR A 159 10.63 -13.74 18.15
N PHE A 160 10.82 -14.33 19.33
CA PHE A 160 9.73 -14.94 20.09
C PHE A 160 9.97 -14.80 21.59
N ASP A 161 8.96 -14.32 22.33
CA ASP A 161 9.00 -14.19 23.80
C ASP A 161 10.15 -13.27 24.25
N GLY A 162 10.12 -12.01 23.80
CA GLY A 162 11.26 -11.10 23.88
C GLY A 162 12.09 -11.08 22.61
N GLY A 163 13.41 -10.97 22.75
CA GLY A 163 14.35 -10.80 21.65
C GLY A 163 14.49 -9.35 21.18
N ILE A 164 15.63 -9.06 20.54
CA ILE A 164 15.97 -7.76 19.97
C ILE A 164 16.50 -7.95 18.56
N ILE A 165 15.97 -7.18 17.61
CA ILE A 165 16.52 -7.04 16.26
C ILE A 165 17.08 -5.62 16.11
N ASP A 166 18.35 -5.52 15.70
CA ASP A 166 19.14 -4.28 15.64
C ASP A 166 19.90 -4.25 14.30
N ILE A 167 19.21 -3.87 13.22
CA ILE A 167 19.75 -3.90 11.85
C ILE A 167 19.82 -2.50 11.29
N HIS A 168 21.04 -2.09 10.91
CA HIS A 168 21.35 -0.78 10.38
C HIS A 168 22.31 -0.91 9.19
N GLY A 169 21.76 -0.95 7.98
CA GLY A 169 22.53 -0.98 6.73
C GLY A 169 22.91 0.42 6.24
N ALA A 170 24.11 0.58 5.68
CA ALA A 170 24.57 1.84 5.08
C ALA A 170 23.66 2.35 3.95
N SER A 171 22.90 1.48 3.28
CA SER A 171 21.92 1.89 2.28
C SER A 171 20.80 2.78 2.82
N ARG A 172 20.62 2.89 4.14
CA ARG A 172 19.72 3.89 4.75
C ARG A 172 20.07 5.34 4.38
N GLU A 173 21.32 5.59 3.97
CA GLU A 173 21.78 6.91 3.54
C GLU A 173 21.47 7.18 2.06
N LYS A 174 21.03 6.17 1.30
CA LYS A 174 20.62 6.33 -0.09
C LYS A 174 19.25 7.00 -0.18
N THR A 175 19.00 7.74 -1.25
CA THR A 175 17.64 8.22 -1.57
C THR A 175 16.73 7.01 -1.80
N ASP A 176 15.77 6.74 -0.92
CA ASP A 176 14.90 5.57 -1.03
C ASP A 176 14.01 5.61 -2.27
N TRP A 177 13.45 6.78 -2.55
CA TRP A 177 12.67 7.03 -3.75
C TRP A 177 12.55 8.54 -4.00
N THR A 178 12.23 8.90 -5.23
CA THR A 178 11.90 10.27 -5.65
C THR A 178 10.88 10.20 -6.78
N GLN A 179 10.73 11.27 -7.56
CA GLN A 179 9.90 11.31 -8.76
C GLN A 179 10.73 11.74 -9.98
N LEU A 180 10.22 11.49 -11.17
CA LEU A 180 10.76 12.09 -12.39
C LEU A 180 10.74 13.62 -12.32
N GLY A 181 11.75 14.23 -12.95
CA GLY A 181 11.88 15.68 -13.17
C GLY A 181 11.60 16.10 -14.61
N ALA A 182 11.53 15.15 -15.54
CA ALA A 182 11.02 15.33 -16.89
C ALA A 182 10.36 14.04 -17.40
N THR A 183 9.43 14.16 -18.33
CA THR A 183 8.79 13.01 -18.99
C THR A 183 9.86 12.13 -19.67
N ALA A 184 9.85 10.84 -19.35
CA ALA A 184 10.70 9.83 -19.97
C ALA A 184 9.84 8.98 -20.93
N ASN A 185 10.31 8.75 -22.14
CA ASN A 185 9.56 8.03 -23.17
C ASN A 185 10.07 6.59 -23.30
N ALA A 186 9.23 5.71 -23.83
CA ALA A 186 9.66 4.38 -24.23
C ALA A 186 10.88 4.47 -25.18
N GLY A 187 11.92 3.70 -24.87
CA GLY A 187 13.20 3.70 -25.55
C GLY A 187 14.26 4.61 -24.91
N ASP A 188 13.88 5.56 -24.05
CA ASP A 188 14.85 6.41 -23.35
C ASP A 188 15.67 5.58 -22.36
N GLN A 189 17.00 5.74 -22.41
CA GLN A 189 17.96 5.13 -21.49
C GLN A 189 18.45 6.09 -20.41
N ARG A 190 18.07 7.36 -20.53
CA ARG A 190 18.48 8.43 -19.63
C ARG A 190 17.24 9.08 -19.06
N ILE A 191 17.08 9.03 -17.75
CA ILE A 191 15.95 9.64 -17.05
C ILE A 191 16.42 10.83 -16.22
N GLN A 192 15.57 11.86 -16.17
CA GLN A 192 15.77 13.04 -15.35
C GLN A 192 14.88 12.91 -14.10
N LEU A 193 15.47 13.04 -12.92
CA LEU A 193 14.78 13.01 -11.63
C LEU A 193 14.50 14.43 -11.13
N LYS A 194 13.58 14.53 -10.17
CA LYS A 194 13.20 15.78 -9.49
C LYS A 194 14.36 16.37 -8.68
N GLU A 195 15.17 15.51 -8.09
CA GLU A 195 16.26 15.86 -7.21
C GLU A 195 17.44 14.92 -7.42
N ALA A 196 18.62 15.35 -6.95
CA ALA A 196 19.83 14.55 -7.05
C ALA A 196 19.73 13.29 -6.17
N VAL A 197 20.30 12.20 -6.66
CA VAL A 197 20.34 10.91 -5.96
C VAL A 197 21.77 10.43 -5.79
N ASN A 198 21.99 9.55 -4.81
CA ASN A 198 23.26 8.92 -4.50
C ASN A 198 23.23 7.40 -4.78
N TRP A 199 22.45 6.99 -5.77
CA TRP A 199 22.48 5.62 -6.30
C TRP A 199 23.81 5.35 -7.03
N GLU A 200 24.17 4.08 -7.12
CA GLU A 200 25.43 3.61 -7.67
C GLU A 200 25.19 2.66 -8.86
N PRO A 201 26.17 2.51 -9.78
CA PRO A 201 26.08 1.52 -10.83
C PRO A 201 25.80 0.11 -10.28
N GLY A 202 24.79 -0.56 -10.82
CA GLY A 202 24.32 -1.87 -10.37
C GLY A 202 23.15 -1.82 -9.38
N ASP A 203 22.79 -0.66 -8.84
CA ASP A 203 21.54 -0.52 -8.09
C ASP A 203 20.33 -0.79 -8.99
N GLU A 204 19.32 -1.47 -8.45
CA GLU A 204 18.05 -1.69 -9.15
C GLU A 204 17.01 -0.69 -8.67
N ILE A 205 16.29 -0.11 -9.63
CA ILE A 205 15.21 0.84 -9.40
C ILE A 205 13.92 0.37 -10.05
N VAL A 206 12.78 0.82 -9.55
CA VAL A 206 11.48 0.69 -10.20
C VAL A 206 10.97 2.07 -10.60
N ILE A 207 10.46 2.19 -11.82
CA ILE A 207 9.71 3.36 -12.29
C ILE A 207 8.23 3.04 -12.22
N ALA A 208 7.47 3.85 -11.50
CA ALA A 208 6.04 3.68 -11.28
C ALA A 208 5.22 4.03 -12.54
N PRO A 209 4.04 3.41 -12.74
CA PRO A 209 3.21 3.72 -13.89
C PRO A 209 2.61 5.11 -13.71
N SER A 210 2.51 5.90 -14.79
CA SER A 210 1.91 7.24 -14.75
C SER A 210 0.65 7.38 -15.61
N GLY A 211 0.22 6.29 -16.26
CA GLY A 211 -1.02 6.20 -17.03
C GLY A 211 -2.13 5.49 -16.27
N THR A 212 -3.02 4.81 -17.00
CA THR A 212 -4.14 4.03 -16.45
C THR A 212 -3.85 2.53 -16.31
N ASP A 213 -2.74 2.05 -16.89
CA ASP A 213 -2.39 0.63 -16.80
C ASP A 213 -1.29 0.41 -15.75
N PRO A 214 -1.60 -0.23 -14.61
CA PRO A 214 -0.60 -0.46 -13.58
C PRO A 214 0.54 -1.38 -14.02
N THR A 215 0.36 -2.15 -15.09
CA THR A 215 1.42 -3.03 -15.61
C THR A 215 2.52 -2.27 -16.35
N GLU A 216 2.43 -0.96 -16.48
CA GLU A 216 3.49 -0.15 -17.09
C GLU A 216 4.62 0.17 -16.10
N ALA A 217 4.53 -0.28 -14.83
CA ALA A 217 5.65 -0.20 -13.91
C ALA A 217 6.78 -1.14 -14.36
N GLU A 218 8.03 -0.66 -14.34
CA GLU A 218 9.15 -1.40 -14.88
C GLU A 218 10.43 -1.22 -14.06
N ARG A 219 11.21 -2.30 -13.96
CA ARG A 219 12.50 -2.31 -13.26
C ARG A 219 13.64 -1.96 -14.22
N ARG A 220 14.62 -1.19 -13.76
CA ARG A 220 15.86 -0.91 -14.49
C ARG A 220 17.06 -0.98 -13.56
N THR A 221 18.23 -1.24 -14.14
CA THR A 221 19.50 -1.19 -13.41
C THR A 221 20.20 0.13 -13.72
N VAL A 222 20.67 0.82 -12.69
CA VAL A 222 21.46 2.04 -12.81
C VAL A 222 22.81 1.70 -13.44
N GLU A 223 23.16 2.38 -14.54
CA GLU A 223 24.49 2.32 -15.15
C GLU A 223 25.39 3.44 -14.62
N SER A 224 24.85 4.65 -14.45
CA SER A 224 25.55 5.78 -13.82
C SER A 224 24.60 6.86 -13.32
N VAL A 225 25.07 7.70 -12.40
CA VAL A 225 24.35 8.86 -11.88
C VAL A 225 25.22 10.11 -12.00
N ASP A 226 24.63 11.20 -12.49
CA ASP A 226 25.21 12.55 -12.49
C ASP A 226 24.17 13.53 -11.92
N GLY A 227 24.27 13.79 -10.62
CA GLY A 227 23.30 14.61 -9.90
C GLY A 227 21.89 14.00 -9.92
N ASP A 228 20.98 14.67 -10.62
CA ASP A 228 19.58 14.27 -10.80
C ASP A 228 19.34 13.51 -12.11
N THR A 229 20.39 13.20 -12.87
CA THR A 229 20.28 12.41 -14.10
C THR A 229 20.82 11.00 -13.92
N VAL A 230 20.04 10.00 -14.34
CA VAL A 230 20.39 8.58 -14.23
C VAL A 230 20.44 7.95 -15.61
N GLU A 231 21.54 7.26 -15.91
CA GLU A 231 21.68 6.40 -17.09
C GLU A 231 21.29 4.96 -16.70
N LEU A 232 20.50 4.31 -17.54
CA LEU A 232 19.94 2.99 -17.33
C LEU A 232 20.60 1.97 -18.26
N ASN A 233 20.72 0.73 -17.81
CA ASN A 233 21.30 -0.36 -18.59
C ASN A 233 20.55 -0.68 -19.90
N SER A 234 19.27 -0.33 -19.99
CA SER A 234 18.42 -0.55 -21.17
C SER A 234 17.32 0.51 -21.27
N GLY A 235 16.79 0.72 -22.47
CA GLY A 235 15.74 1.71 -22.70
C GLY A 235 14.44 1.31 -21.99
N LEU A 236 13.62 2.28 -21.61
CA LEU A 236 12.30 2.04 -21.01
C LEU A 236 11.35 1.36 -22.00
N ASP A 237 10.43 0.54 -21.51
CA ASP A 237 9.41 -0.11 -22.34
C ASP A 237 8.16 0.77 -22.49
N HIS A 238 7.91 1.63 -21.50
CA HIS A 238 6.72 2.48 -21.42
C HIS A 238 7.07 3.97 -21.30
N ASP A 239 6.09 4.81 -21.62
CA ASP A 239 6.18 6.26 -21.39
C ASP A 239 5.84 6.54 -19.91
N HIS A 240 6.61 7.44 -19.28
CA HIS A 240 6.45 7.85 -17.89
C HIS A 240 6.41 9.37 -17.78
N PHE A 241 5.28 9.90 -17.32
CA PHE A 241 5.06 11.34 -17.18
C PHE A 241 5.90 11.90 -16.03
N GLY A 242 6.59 13.02 -16.29
CA GLY A 242 7.55 13.60 -15.35
C GLY A 242 7.43 15.12 -15.21
N GLU A 243 6.28 15.69 -15.55
CA GLU A 243 6.01 17.12 -15.45
C GLU A 243 4.94 17.46 -14.40
N THR A 244 5.02 18.67 -13.83
CA THR A 244 3.95 19.28 -13.03
C THR A 244 3.11 20.22 -13.90
N GLN A 245 1.83 20.38 -13.58
CA GLN A 245 0.97 21.33 -14.27
C GLN A 245 0.22 22.22 -13.28
N GLU A 246 -0.23 23.39 -13.75
CA GLU A 246 -0.97 24.36 -12.93
C GLU A 246 -2.44 24.43 -13.38
N ALA A 247 -3.37 24.32 -12.43
CA ALA A 247 -4.79 24.49 -12.68
C ALA A 247 -5.43 25.33 -11.58
N LYS A 248 -6.05 26.46 -11.96
CA LYS A 248 -6.72 27.40 -11.06
C LYS A 248 -5.85 27.82 -9.85
N GLY A 249 -4.54 27.95 -10.03
CA GLY A 249 -3.59 28.37 -9.00
C GLY A 249 -3.21 27.27 -8.00
N ARG A 250 -3.49 26.00 -8.32
CA ARG A 250 -2.99 24.83 -7.59
C ARG A 250 -2.19 23.94 -8.54
N THR A 251 -1.09 23.40 -8.03
CA THR A 251 -0.26 22.42 -8.73
C THR A 251 -0.97 21.07 -8.79
N VAL A 252 -0.94 20.42 -9.95
CA VAL A 252 -1.29 19.02 -10.14
C VAL A 252 0.00 18.29 -10.47
N ASP A 253 0.47 17.48 -9.52
CA ASP A 253 1.68 16.68 -9.66
C ASP A 253 1.28 15.24 -10.01
N MET A 254 1.67 14.78 -11.19
CA MET A 254 1.39 13.42 -11.69
C MET A 254 2.66 12.70 -12.11
N ARG A 255 3.81 13.15 -11.56
CA ARG A 255 5.12 12.64 -11.95
C ARG A 255 5.32 11.24 -11.40
N ALA A 256 5.68 10.31 -12.28
CA ALA A 256 5.99 8.94 -11.90
C ALA A 256 7.09 8.90 -10.83
N GLU A 257 6.85 8.10 -9.82
CA GLU A 257 7.79 7.78 -8.77
C GLU A 257 8.91 6.87 -9.29
N VAL A 258 10.09 7.01 -8.71
CA VAL A 258 11.24 6.16 -8.97
C VAL A 258 11.79 5.70 -7.63
N GLY A 259 11.69 4.40 -7.34
CA GLY A 259 12.08 3.80 -6.06
C GLY A 259 13.31 2.90 -6.17
N LEU A 260 14.22 2.99 -5.20
CA LEU A 260 15.40 2.13 -5.08
C LEU A 260 14.99 0.79 -4.44
N LEU A 261 15.34 -0.32 -5.09
CA LEU A 261 15.09 -1.68 -4.60
C LEU A 261 16.30 -2.27 -3.88
N THR A 262 17.52 -2.04 -4.35
CA THR A 262 18.72 -2.64 -3.76
C THR A 262 19.07 -2.05 -2.40
N ARG A 263 19.49 -2.89 -1.46
CA ARG A 263 20.10 -2.48 -0.17
C ARG A 263 21.29 -3.38 0.16
N ASN A 264 22.17 -2.94 1.06
CA ASN A 264 23.38 -3.69 1.39
C ASN A 264 23.15 -4.81 2.43
N VAL A 265 22.10 -4.72 3.24
CA VAL A 265 21.63 -5.83 4.10
C VAL A 265 20.46 -6.52 3.40
N VAL A 266 20.47 -7.85 3.31
CA VAL A 266 19.45 -8.63 2.58
C VAL A 266 18.89 -9.75 3.43
N MET A 267 17.58 -9.98 3.37
CA MET A 267 16.95 -11.26 3.71
C MET A 267 16.25 -11.85 2.50
N ARG A 268 16.45 -13.15 2.28
CA ARG A 268 15.79 -13.87 1.18
C ARG A 268 15.52 -15.33 1.52
N GLY A 269 14.51 -15.89 0.86
CA GLY A 269 14.39 -17.34 0.73
C GLY A 269 15.46 -17.87 -0.22
N ASP A 270 15.93 -19.09 0.02
CA ASP A 270 16.77 -19.80 -0.94
C ASP A 270 16.02 -20.03 -2.27
N ASN A 271 16.77 -19.98 -3.38
CA ASN A 271 16.23 -20.04 -4.74
C ASN A 271 15.65 -21.42 -5.13
N GLU A 272 15.65 -22.42 -4.25
CA GLU A 272 15.00 -23.69 -4.52
C GLU A 272 13.49 -23.53 -4.36
N VAL A 273 12.80 -23.63 -5.50
CA VAL A 273 11.36 -23.70 -5.69
C VAL A 273 10.69 -24.42 -4.52
N SER A 274 10.24 -23.66 -3.55
CA SER A 274 9.43 -24.15 -2.45
C SER A 274 7.97 -23.98 -2.88
N ASN A 275 7.53 -24.91 -3.73
CA ASN A 275 6.15 -25.34 -3.73
C ASN A 275 6.09 -26.86 -3.97
N PRO A 276 5.90 -27.69 -2.94
CA PRO A 276 5.55 -29.10 -3.10
C PRO A 276 4.03 -29.34 -3.25
N GLY A 277 3.22 -28.32 -3.56
CA GLY A 277 1.74 -28.41 -3.58
C GLY A 277 1.04 -28.33 -4.94
N GLY A 278 1.73 -28.09 -6.06
CA GLY A 278 1.11 -28.00 -7.40
C GLY A 278 1.81 -28.90 -8.42
N GLU A 279 1.06 -29.54 -9.33
CA GLU A 279 1.58 -30.43 -10.39
C GLU A 279 2.42 -29.72 -11.48
N GLY A 280 3.04 -28.57 -11.18
CA GLY A 280 3.79 -27.75 -12.13
C GLY A 280 5.29 -27.72 -11.84
N THR A 281 6.11 -27.89 -12.88
CA THR A 281 7.53 -27.50 -12.86
C THR A 281 7.60 -25.98 -12.94
N TYR A 282 7.97 -25.31 -11.85
CA TYR A 282 8.15 -23.87 -11.82
C TYR A 282 9.57 -23.51 -12.30
N ASN A 283 9.65 -22.69 -13.35
CA ASN A 283 10.86 -21.92 -13.64
C ASN A 283 10.66 -20.54 -13.02
N ASN A 284 11.56 -20.11 -12.16
CA ASN A 284 11.60 -18.76 -11.57
C ASN A 284 12.43 -17.85 -12.49
N PRO A 285 11.86 -17.13 -13.48
CA PRO A 285 12.48 -15.91 -13.92
C PRO A 285 12.37 -14.93 -12.76
N THR A 286 13.51 -14.38 -12.33
CA THR A 286 13.60 -13.17 -11.49
C THR A 286 12.38 -12.29 -11.72
N LYS A 287 11.43 -12.31 -10.78
CA LYS A 287 10.22 -11.48 -10.83
C LYS A 287 10.69 -10.03 -11.00
N GLY A 288 10.22 -9.41 -12.06
CA GLY A 288 10.42 -8.00 -12.42
C GLY A 288 9.42 -7.57 -13.49
N ASP A 289 8.37 -8.37 -13.67
CA ASP A 289 7.33 -8.16 -14.65
C ASP A 289 6.02 -8.06 -13.86
N THR A 290 5.33 -6.94 -14.00
CA THR A 290 4.03 -6.60 -13.38
C THR A 290 2.89 -7.46 -13.94
N SER A 291 3.20 -8.74 -14.20
CA SER A 291 2.32 -9.74 -14.74
C SER A 291 1.03 -9.82 -13.95
N LEU A 292 -0.09 -9.89 -14.64
CA LEU A 292 -1.38 -10.04 -13.99
C LEU A 292 -1.52 -11.42 -13.33
N GLU A 293 -0.82 -12.41 -13.88
CA GLU A 293 -0.61 -13.69 -13.21
C GLU A 293 0.63 -13.62 -12.32
N TYR A 294 0.52 -14.13 -11.11
CA TYR A 294 1.65 -14.17 -10.18
C TYR A 294 2.03 -15.61 -9.85
N GLU A 295 3.29 -15.75 -9.46
CA GLU A 295 3.81 -16.99 -8.91
C GLU A 295 3.49 -17.11 -7.43
N THR A 296 3.03 -18.29 -7.05
CA THR A 296 2.93 -18.74 -5.66
C THR A 296 4.31 -19.14 -5.16
N GLY A 297 4.61 -18.92 -3.89
CA GLY A 297 5.88 -19.36 -3.33
C GLY A 297 5.87 -19.50 -1.82
N PHE A 298 6.79 -20.31 -1.30
CA PHE A 298 7.07 -20.46 0.11
C PHE A 298 8.41 -19.79 0.44
N GLY A 299 8.39 -18.47 0.49
CA GLY A 299 9.57 -17.63 0.71
C GLY A 299 10.00 -17.53 2.18
N ALA A 300 11.10 -16.81 2.39
CA ALA A 300 11.48 -16.31 3.71
C ALA A 300 10.34 -15.48 4.32
N HIS A 301 10.24 -15.43 5.64
CA HIS A 301 9.34 -14.48 6.29
C HIS A 301 9.95 -13.93 7.57
N GLY A 302 9.64 -12.67 7.87
CA GLY A 302 10.05 -11.97 9.07
C GLY A 302 8.91 -11.95 10.07
N ILE A 303 9.15 -12.36 11.32
CA ILE A 303 8.10 -12.35 12.34
C ILE A 303 8.62 -11.98 13.73
N PHE A 304 8.05 -10.93 14.34
CA PHE A 304 8.44 -10.41 15.64
C PHE A 304 7.29 -10.62 16.61
N ALA A 305 7.31 -11.77 17.29
CA ALA A 305 6.15 -12.28 18.00
C ALA A 305 6.31 -12.26 19.52
N LYS A 306 5.18 -12.10 20.22
CA LYS A 306 5.08 -12.25 21.68
C LYS A 306 6.05 -11.32 22.42
N ASP A 307 5.75 -10.03 22.34
CA ASP A 307 6.46 -8.96 23.06
C ASP A 307 7.97 -8.86 22.77
N PRO A 308 8.40 -8.64 21.51
CA PRO A 308 9.78 -8.23 21.24
C PRO A 308 10.15 -7.02 22.08
N LYS A 309 11.39 -7.01 22.58
CA LYS A 309 11.87 -5.89 23.39
C LYS A 309 12.10 -4.64 22.53
N ARG A 310 12.59 -4.85 21.30
CA ARG A 310 12.84 -3.81 20.31
C ARG A 310 13.09 -4.43 18.94
N VAL A 311 12.55 -3.83 17.89
CA VAL A 311 12.85 -4.18 16.50
C VAL A 311 13.17 -2.91 15.75
N GLN A 312 14.43 -2.74 15.37
CA GLN A 312 14.92 -1.63 14.56
C GLN A 312 15.54 -2.22 13.31
N ILE A 313 14.94 -1.95 12.16
CA ILE A 313 15.40 -2.46 10.87
C ILE A 313 15.45 -1.30 9.88
N GLU A 314 16.65 -0.95 9.44
CA GLU A 314 16.87 0.03 8.40
C GLU A 314 17.92 -0.35 7.36
N GLY A 315 17.70 0.09 6.13
CA GLY A 315 18.60 -0.18 5.01
C GLY A 315 18.64 -1.66 4.62
N MET A 316 17.52 -2.37 4.71
CA MET A 316 17.40 -3.79 4.42
C MET A 316 16.52 -4.06 3.19
N GLU A 317 16.95 -4.99 2.34
CA GLU A 317 16.25 -5.47 1.15
C GLU A 317 15.70 -6.88 1.41
N ILE A 318 14.44 -7.10 1.05
CA ILE A 318 13.74 -8.35 1.29
C ILE A 318 13.03 -8.80 0.02
N TYR A 319 13.40 -9.99 -0.47
CA TYR A 319 12.80 -10.59 -1.66
C TYR A 319 12.78 -12.11 -1.56
N HIS A 320 12.06 -12.78 -2.47
CA HIS A 320 11.72 -14.21 -2.33
C HIS A 320 11.12 -14.49 -0.94
N ALA A 321 10.18 -13.63 -0.53
CA ALA A 321 9.64 -13.57 0.82
C ALA A 321 8.10 -13.56 0.83
N GLY A 322 7.53 -13.88 1.97
CA GLY A 322 6.11 -14.21 2.14
C GLY A 322 5.83 -15.66 1.72
N GLN A 323 4.81 -16.28 2.32
CA GLN A 323 4.43 -17.66 2.00
C GLN A 323 2.97 -17.70 1.57
N THR A 324 2.73 -17.94 0.28
CA THR A 324 1.39 -17.95 -0.32
C THR A 324 0.46 -18.92 0.40
N GLY A 325 -0.71 -18.46 0.82
CA GLY A 325 -1.74 -19.29 1.47
C GLY A 325 -1.49 -19.59 2.95
N HIS A 326 -0.31 -19.25 3.50
CA HIS A 326 -0.02 -19.46 4.93
C HIS A 326 -0.27 -18.19 5.74
N LYS A 327 -1.08 -18.32 6.81
CA LYS A 327 -1.39 -17.20 7.71
C LYS A 327 -0.15 -16.70 8.46
N ALA A 328 -0.05 -15.39 8.65
CA ALA A 328 1.02 -14.74 9.43
C ALA A 328 2.45 -14.91 8.87
N ARG A 329 2.61 -15.33 7.61
CA ARG A 329 3.91 -15.55 6.95
C ARG A 329 4.20 -14.46 5.92
N TYR A 330 4.63 -13.29 6.41
CA TYR A 330 4.86 -12.09 5.61
C TYR A 330 6.32 -11.62 5.69
N PRO A 331 6.81 -10.83 4.73
CA PRO A 331 8.19 -10.36 4.72
C PRO A 331 8.63 -9.69 6.03
N LEU A 332 7.83 -8.79 6.61
CA LEU A 332 8.10 -8.16 7.91
C LEU A 332 6.81 -8.03 8.72
N HIS A 333 6.66 -8.83 9.78
CA HIS A 333 5.41 -8.96 10.53
C HIS A 333 5.61 -8.80 12.04
N PHE A 334 5.09 -7.72 12.64
CA PHE A 334 4.88 -7.68 14.09
C PHE A 334 3.61 -8.45 14.45
N HIS A 335 3.74 -9.46 15.30
CA HIS A 335 2.65 -10.40 15.60
C HIS A 335 2.37 -10.45 17.10
N HIS A 336 1.32 -9.75 17.53
CA HIS A 336 0.99 -9.53 18.94
C HIS A 336 2.21 -9.04 19.75
N ALA A 337 2.87 -7.99 19.24
CA ALA A 337 4.00 -7.35 19.87
C ALA A 337 3.60 -6.21 20.82
N ASN A 338 2.30 -5.91 20.94
CA ASN A 338 1.76 -4.84 21.78
C ASN A 338 2.36 -3.46 21.42
N GLU A 339 2.52 -2.56 22.38
CA GLU A 339 3.07 -1.22 22.11
C GLU A 339 4.59 -1.28 21.89
N GLN A 340 5.04 -0.72 20.77
CA GLN A 340 6.41 -0.80 20.30
C GLN A 340 7.02 0.59 20.00
N PRO A 341 7.02 1.55 20.95
CA PRO A 341 7.38 2.95 20.71
C PRO A 341 8.86 3.19 20.38
N ASN A 342 9.73 2.19 20.58
CA ASN A 342 11.15 2.26 20.24
C ASN A 342 11.50 1.43 19.00
N SER A 343 10.50 0.88 18.32
CA SER A 343 10.68 0.01 17.16
C SER A 343 10.30 0.75 15.87
N TYR A 344 11.06 0.46 14.82
CA TYR A 344 10.83 1.05 13.51
C TYR A 344 11.29 0.12 12.38
N ILE A 345 10.64 0.28 11.24
CA ILE A 345 10.98 -0.33 9.96
C ILE A 345 11.17 0.84 8.99
N ALA A 346 12.40 1.20 8.65
CA ALA A 346 12.68 2.39 7.85
C ALA A 346 13.68 2.18 6.71
N HIS A 347 13.57 2.90 5.59
CA HIS A 347 14.55 2.84 4.49
C HIS A 347 14.76 1.43 3.90
N ASN A 348 13.75 0.57 3.99
CA ASN A 348 13.81 -0.81 3.50
C ASN A 348 13.15 -0.96 2.13
N SER A 349 13.41 -2.08 1.47
CA SER A 349 12.67 -2.52 0.30
C SER A 349 12.11 -3.93 0.53
N VAL A 350 10.84 -4.11 0.21
CA VAL A 350 10.22 -5.43 0.08
C VAL A 350 9.75 -5.55 -1.36
N HIS A 351 10.27 -6.53 -2.08
CA HIS A 351 9.84 -6.73 -3.45
C HIS A 351 9.70 -8.20 -3.84
N ASP A 352 8.97 -8.43 -4.93
CA ASP A 352 8.71 -9.75 -5.48
C ASP A 352 8.01 -10.69 -4.47
N SER A 353 7.23 -10.11 -3.55
CA SER A 353 6.68 -10.84 -2.44
C SER A 353 5.57 -11.79 -2.88
N TYR A 354 5.66 -13.03 -2.41
CA TYR A 354 4.63 -14.04 -2.64
C TYR A 354 3.37 -13.80 -1.83
N GLN A 355 3.46 -13.01 -0.74
CA GLN A 355 2.33 -12.67 0.10
C GLN A 355 2.64 -11.50 1.05
N ARG A 356 1.93 -10.40 0.82
CA ARG A 356 1.94 -9.15 1.60
C ARG A 356 3.32 -8.48 1.70
N GLY A 357 3.45 -7.44 2.52
CA GLY A 357 4.71 -6.72 2.72
C GLY A 357 5.05 -6.51 4.20
N TYR A 358 4.48 -5.46 4.77
CA TYR A 358 4.72 -4.95 6.11
C TYR A 358 3.44 -5.06 6.93
N ASN A 359 3.49 -5.80 8.04
CA ASN A 359 2.31 -6.12 8.85
C ASN A 359 2.49 -5.65 10.30
N SER A 360 1.46 -4.98 10.81
CA SER A 360 1.27 -4.69 12.23
C SER A 360 0.01 -5.37 12.73
N HIS A 361 0.16 -6.52 13.38
CA HIS A 361 -0.93 -7.32 13.92
C HIS A 361 -0.85 -7.34 15.45
N GLY A 362 -1.90 -6.91 16.12
CA GLY A 362 -1.93 -6.71 17.58
C GLY A 362 -0.81 -5.82 18.10
N THR A 363 -0.37 -4.84 17.29
CA THR A 363 0.85 -4.06 17.51
C THR A 363 0.67 -2.59 17.13
N GLY A 364 1.17 -1.70 17.98
CA GLY A 364 0.95 -0.26 17.89
C GLY A 364 2.20 0.54 18.23
N ASN A 365 2.18 1.84 17.96
CA ASN A 365 3.32 2.76 18.15
C ASN A 365 4.58 2.39 17.35
N VAL A 366 4.46 1.66 16.24
CA VAL A 366 5.59 1.36 15.33
C VAL A 366 5.70 2.45 14.26
N THR A 367 6.93 2.84 13.92
CA THR A 367 7.19 3.74 12.78
C THR A 367 7.59 2.94 11.54
N TYR A 368 6.86 3.14 10.45
CA TYR A 368 7.14 2.66 9.10
C TYR A 368 7.46 3.87 8.21
N GLU A 369 8.74 4.08 7.90
CA GLU A 369 9.18 5.31 7.22
C GLU A 369 10.06 5.04 5.99
N ARG A 370 9.76 5.70 4.87
CA ARG A 370 10.62 5.66 3.67
C ARG A 370 10.91 4.25 3.13
N ASN A 371 9.98 3.32 3.33
CA ASN A 371 10.09 1.98 2.76
C ASN A 371 9.52 1.93 1.35
N VAL A 372 10.08 1.06 0.52
CA VAL A 372 9.61 0.75 -0.83
C VAL A 372 8.98 -0.64 -0.86
N GLY A 373 7.77 -0.75 -1.40
CA GLY A 373 7.11 -2.00 -1.75
C GLY A 373 6.99 -2.11 -3.26
N TYR A 374 7.45 -3.22 -3.86
CA TYR A 374 7.30 -3.44 -5.31
C TYR A 374 6.89 -4.87 -5.64
N ASP A 375 5.95 -5.07 -6.57
CA ASP A 375 5.49 -6.42 -6.95
C ASP A 375 5.00 -7.20 -5.71
N ILE A 376 3.87 -6.75 -5.16
CA ILE A 376 3.29 -7.31 -3.94
C ILE A 376 2.02 -8.09 -4.25
N ASN A 377 2.03 -9.38 -3.92
CA ASN A 377 0.82 -10.21 -3.91
C ASN A 377 -0.01 -9.90 -2.66
N GLY A 378 -1.20 -9.33 -2.85
CA GLY A 378 -2.08 -8.93 -1.74
C GLY A 378 -1.81 -7.50 -1.26
N HIS A 379 -1.99 -7.28 0.04
CA HIS A 379 -1.81 -5.97 0.66
C HIS A 379 -0.34 -5.65 0.92
N CYS A 380 0.13 -4.40 0.78
CA CYS A 380 1.52 -4.07 1.09
C CYS A 380 1.73 -3.72 2.57
N PHE A 381 1.15 -2.63 3.05
CA PHE A 381 1.13 -2.24 4.46
C PHE A 381 -0.22 -2.62 5.08
N LEU A 382 -0.20 -3.26 6.25
CA LEU A 382 -1.41 -3.73 6.92
C LEU A 382 -1.41 -3.41 8.41
N VAL A 383 -2.57 -2.97 8.90
CA VAL A 383 -2.99 -3.04 10.30
C VAL A 383 -4.12 -4.08 10.37
N GLU A 384 -3.98 -5.13 11.18
CA GLU A 384 -4.57 -6.43 10.82
C GLU A 384 -5.99 -6.74 11.35
N GLU A 385 -6.30 -6.45 12.61
CA GLU A 385 -7.52 -6.94 13.27
C GLU A 385 -8.45 -5.87 13.85
N GLY A 386 -8.05 -4.61 13.85
CA GLY A 386 -8.81 -3.52 14.47
C GLY A 386 -8.63 -3.45 15.99
N LEU A 387 -7.61 -4.10 16.57
CA LEU A 387 -7.44 -4.21 18.02
C LEU A 387 -7.03 -2.89 18.69
N GLU A 388 -7.30 -2.71 19.99
CA GLU A 388 -6.87 -1.51 20.75
C GLU A 388 -5.34 -1.34 20.69
N ALA A 389 -4.59 -2.45 20.68
CA ALA A 389 -3.14 -2.45 20.58
C ALA A 389 -2.61 -1.98 19.20
N GLU A 390 -3.45 -1.87 18.17
CA GLU A 390 -3.06 -1.56 16.79
C GLU A 390 -3.10 -0.06 16.43
N GLN A 391 -3.02 0.79 17.44
CA GLN A 391 -3.12 2.24 17.30
C GLN A 391 -1.75 2.91 17.26
N ASN A 392 -1.74 4.14 16.77
CA ASN A 392 -0.60 5.05 16.76
C ASN A 392 0.61 4.55 15.95
N ASN A 393 0.42 3.61 15.02
CA ASN A 393 1.44 3.34 14.03
C ASN A 393 1.56 4.54 13.08
N VAL A 394 2.78 4.81 12.64
CA VAL A 394 3.10 5.92 11.75
C VAL A 394 3.61 5.37 10.45
N PHE A 395 2.86 5.58 9.37
CA PHE A 395 3.26 5.30 7.99
C PHE A 395 3.62 6.64 7.34
N ARG A 396 4.92 6.89 7.15
CA ARG A 396 5.43 8.15 6.60
C ARG A 396 6.26 7.92 5.35
N GLU A 397 5.94 8.65 4.28
CA GLU A 397 6.78 8.73 3.08
C GLU A 397 7.16 7.36 2.49
N ASN A 398 6.27 6.35 2.61
CA ASN A 398 6.48 5.05 2.00
C ASN A 398 5.96 5.05 0.56
N LEU A 399 6.60 4.26 -0.31
CA LEU A 399 6.21 4.07 -1.70
C LEU A 399 5.76 2.63 -1.92
N VAL A 400 4.60 2.43 -2.54
CA VAL A 400 4.17 1.12 -3.04
C VAL A 400 3.96 1.24 -4.54
N VAL A 401 4.76 0.49 -5.31
CA VAL A 401 4.59 0.36 -6.75
C VAL A 401 4.06 -1.04 -7.05
N PHE A 402 2.85 -1.11 -7.60
CA PHE A 402 2.24 -2.37 -8.05
C PHE A 402 1.98 -3.41 -6.95
N ASN A 403 0.77 -3.37 -6.40
CA ASN A 403 0.19 -4.49 -5.65
C ASN A 403 -1.02 -5.09 -6.39
N ARG A 404 -1.32 -6.38 -6.16
CA ARG A 404 -2.32 -7.09 -6.98
C ARG A 404 -3.22 -8.04 -6.18
N ARG A 405 -4.40 -8.31 -6.74
CA ARG A 405 -5.33 -9.36 -6.28
C ARG A 405 -4.64 -10.73 -6.19
N VAL A 406 -4.95 -11.48 -5.12
CA VAL A 406 -4.69 -12.91 -5.01
C VAL A 406 -5.89 -13.79 -5.42
N ARG A 407 -5.60 -14.88 -6.15
CA ARG A 407 -6.49 -15.99 -6.49
C ARG A 407 -7.11 -16.57 -5.23
N ARG A 408 -8.32 -17.11 -5.34
CA ARG A 408 -9.09 -17.59 -4.19
C ARG A 408 -8.40 -18.70 -3.40
N GLY A 409 -7.74 -19.65 -4.07
CA GLY A 409 -7.03 -20.76 -3.43
C GLY A 409 -5.79 -20.33 -2.64
N ASP A 410 -5.24 -19.17 -2.96
CA ASP A 410 -3.98 -18.66 -2.40
C ASP A 410 -4.19 -17.70 -1.24
N ARG A 411 -5.45 -17.43 -0.85
CA ARG A 411 -5.78 -16.48 0.23
C ARG A 411 -5.58 -17.15 1.59
N PRO A 412 -4.70 -16.63 2.47
CA PRO A 412 -4.44 -17.24 3.76
C PRO A 412 -5.65 -17.25 4.69
N PHE A 413 -6.53 -16.24 4.59
CA PHE A 413 -7.79 -16.19 5.33
C PHE A 413 -9.00 -16.60 4.48
N GLY A 414 -8.73 -17.12 3.27
CA GLY A 414 -9.74 -17.55 2.33
C GLY A 414 -10.58 -16.39 1.82
N GLY A 415 -11.88 -16.60 1.82
CA GLY A 415 -12.82 -15.54 1.62
C GLY A 415 -13.36 -15.29 0.25
N ARG A 416 -14.47 -14.56 0.30
CA ARG A 416 -15.52 -14.54 -0.71
C ARG A 416 -15.69 -13.13 -1.22
N ALA A 417 -15.68 -12.97 -2.55
CA ALA A 417 -16.02 -11.67 -3.17
C ALA A 417 -17.47 -11.31 -2.79
N SER A 418 -17.64 -10.47 -1.78
CA SER A 418 -18.93 -10.09 -1.25
C SER A 418 -18.99 -8.59 -1.00
N ALA A 419 -20.04 -7.95 -1.52
CA ALA A 419 -20.35 -6.56 -1.22
C ALA A 419 -20.71 -6.34 0.25
N SER A 420 -21.10 -7.39 1.01
CA SER A 420 -21.36 -7.32 2.45
C SER A 420 -20.12 -7.53 3.32
N GLY A 421 -19.05 -8.14 2.80
CA GLY A 421 -17.81 -8.46 3.53
C GLY A 421 -18.06 -9.42 4.71
N ASP A 422 -17.48 -10.63 4.68
CA ASP A 422 -17.41 -11.42 5.92
C ASP A 422 -16.30 -10.82 6.80
N SER A 423 -16.62 -10.52 8.05
CA SER A 423 -15.85 -9.65 8.95
C SER A 423 -14.51 -10.21 9.45
N ASN A 424 -14.11 -11.42 9.02
CA ASN A 424 -12.96 -12.13 9.60
C ASN A 424 -11.98 -12.72 8.57
N GLU A 425 -11.97 -12.18 7.34
CA GLU A 425 -11.16 -12.69 6.22
C GLU A 425 -10.06 -11.72 5.78
N GLN A 426 -9.80 -10.67 6.57
CA GLN A 426 -8.77 -9.64 6.33
C GLN A 426 -8.81 -9.01 4.91
N ASN A 427 -9.97 -9.10 4.26
CA ASN A 427 -10.24 -8.58 2.92
C ASN A 427 -9.18 -8.92 1.85
N ASP A 428 -8.60 -10.13 1.90
CA ASP A 428 -7.62 -10.61 0.89
C ASP A 428 -8.17 -10.58 -0.56
N PHE A 429 -9.50 -10.51 -0.75
CA PHE A 429 -10.13 -10.34 -2.05
C PHE A 429 -10.09 -8.89 -2.59
N ARG A 430 -9.82 -7.88 -1.76
CA ARG A 430 -9.69 -6.45 -2.11
C ARG A 430 -8.38 -5.90 -1.52
N PRO A 431 -7.23 -6.36 -2.04
CA PRO A 431 -5.96 -5.90 -1.49
C PRO A 431 -5.75 -4.41 -1.68
N ALA A 432 -4.93 -3.83 -0.83
CA ALA A 432 -4.60 -2.42 -0.86
C ALA A 432 -3.10 -2.18 -0.62
N ALA A 433 -2.54 -1.11 -1.18
CA ALA A 433 -1.20 -0.69 -0.82
C ALA A 433 -1.11 -0.40 0.69
N PHE A 434 -2.14 0.24 1.25
CA PHE A 434 -2.30 0.46 2.69
C PHE A 434 -3.69 -0.01 3.12
N TRP A 435 -3.74 -1.08 3.92
CA TRP A 435 -4.98 -1.60 4.49
C TRP A 435 -5.01 -1.40 5.99
N ILE A 436 -6.02 -0.67 6.46
CA ILE A 436 -6.07 -0.10 7.79
C ILE A 436 -7.39 -0.53 8.45
N SER A 437 -7.34 -1.60 9.23
CA SER A 437 -8.51 -2.09 9.99
C SER A 437 -8.78 -1.25 11.24
N ASN A 438 -7.73 -0.79 11.93
CA ASN A 438 -7.84 0.18 13.03
C ASN A 438 -7.62 1.62 12.49
N PRO A 439 -8.61 2.54 12.60
CA PRO A 439 -8.51 3.87 12.02
C PRO A 439 -7.50 4.81 12.71
N ASN A 440 -7.08 4.53 13.94
CA ASN A 440 -6.23 5.41 14.74
C ASN A 440 -4.75 5.22 14.41
N ASN A 441 -4.39 5.51 13.16
CA ASN A 441 -3.03 5.42 12.64
C ASN A 441 -2.72 6.68 11.81
N VAL A 442 -1.42 6.99 11.69
CA VAL A 442 -0.94 8.17 10.96
C VAL A 442 -0.45 7.76 9.59
N LEU A 443 -1.08 8.28 8.53
CA LEU A 443 -0.66 8.09 7.14
C LEU A 443 -0.30 9.44 6.54
N GLU A 444 1.00 9.70 6.34
CA GLU A 444 1.51 10.98 5.88
C GLU A 444 2.52 10.83 4.72
N GLY A 445 2.29 11.53 3.60
CA GLY A 445 3.27 11.59 2.52
C GLY A 445 3.51 10.29 1.75
N ASN A 446 2.65 9.27 1.92
CA ASN A 446 2.83 7.98 1.26
C ASN A 446 2.32 8.00 -0.18
N HIS A 447 2.97 7.24 -1.06
CA HIS A 447 2.61 7.09 -2.46
C HIS A 447 2.16 5.66 -2.77
N ALA A 448 0.93 5.53 -3.23
CA ALA A 448 0.31 4.30 -3.68
C ALA A 448 0.18 4.37 -5.22
N ALA A 449 1.14 3.77 -5.93
CA ALA A 449 1.44 4.04 -7.33
C ALA A 449 1.23 2.79 -8.20
N GLY A 450 -0.04 2.54 -8.57
CA GLY A 450 -0.43 1.42 -9.41
C GLY A 450 -0.80 0.17 -8.62
N GLY A 451 -1.90 -0.46 -9.03
CA GLY A 451 -2.28 -1.78 -8.54
C GLY A 451 -3.37 -2.43 -9.38
N TYR A 452 -3.27 -3.74 -9.58
CA TYR A 452 -4.20 -4.49 -10.41
C TYR A 452 -5.30 -5.15 -9.59
N LEU A 453 -6.55 -4.75 -9.84
CA LEU A 453 -7.71 -5.22 -9.09
C LEU A 453 -7.53 -5.07 -7.56
N ALA A 454 -6.87 -3.97 -7.18
CA ALA A 454 -6.50 -3.58 -5.84
C ALA A 454 -6.93 -2.14 -5.55
N ASN A 455 -6.59 -1.62 -4.37
CA ASN A 455 -6.85 -0.26 -3.91
C ASN A 455 -5.56 0.43 -3.46
N GLY A 456 -5.53 1.76 -3.45
CA GLY A 456 -4.43 2.51 -2.83
C GLY A 456 -4.50 2.43 -1.31
N PHE A 457 -5.39 3.24 -0.75
CA PHE A 457 -5.65 3.27 0.69
C PHE A 457 -7.02 2.70 0.98
N PHE A 458 -7.10 1.77 1.93
CA PHE A 458 -8.35 1.14 2.32
C PHE A 458 -8.49 1.13 3.85
N TYR A 459 -9.36 2.00 4.37
CA TYR A 459 -9.83 1.95 5.75
C TYR A 459 -11.03 1.00 5.85
N ASP A 460 -10.86 -0.08 6.59
CA ASP A 460 -11.77 -1.23 6.59
C ASP A 460 -12.31 -1.52 7.99
N GLY A 461 -13.44 -0.91 8.32
CA GLY A 461 -14.10 -1.11 9.61
C GLY A 461 -15.12 -2.25 9.62
N ARG A 462 -15.23 -3.07 8.57
CA ARG A 462 -16.25 -4.14 8.50
C ARG A 462 -15.96 -5.32 9.42
N GLY A 463 -14.70 -5.49 9.84
CA GLY A 463 -14.32 -6.42 10.90
C GLY A 463 -14.76 -5.99 12.30
N GLY A 464 -15.21 -4.74 12.43
CA GLY A 464 -15.21 -4.02 13.70
C GLY A 464 -13.81 -3.56 14.08
N PHE A 465 -13.73 -2.68 15.06
CA PHE A 465 -12.48 -2.26 15.70
C PHE A 465 -12.76 -1.98 17.17
N GLU A 466 -11.75 -2.17 18.02
CA GLU A 466 -11.82 -1.99 19.47
C GLU A 466 -11.42 -0.55 19.87
N VAL A 467 -12.05 0.44 19.22
CA VAL A 467 -11.87 1.87 19.48
C VAL A 467 -13.24 2.52 19.62
N ASP A 468 -13.44 3.30 20.68
CA ASP A 468 -14.66 4.08 20.86
C ASP A 468 -14.78 5.14 19.75
N GLU A 469 -15.95 5.30 19.13
CA GLU A 469 -16.16 6.23 18.00
C GLU A 469 -15.72 7.67 18.32
N ALA A 470 -15.92 8.10 19.57
CA ALA A 470 -15.53 9.43 20.02
C ALA A 470 -14.01 9.64 20.14
N ASP A 471 -13.24 8.56 20.18
CA ASP A 471 -11.78 8.53 20.29
C ASP A 471 -11.11 8.17 18.95
N ILE A 472 -11.89 8.03 17.87
CA ILE A 472 -11.33 7.88 16.53
C ILE A 472 -10.61 9.16 16.14
N ASP A 473 -9.38 9.03 15.62
CA ASP A 473 -8.56 10.13 15.12
C ASP A 473 -7.79 9.66 13.87
N ILE A 474 -8.48 9.73 12.72
CA ILE A 474 -7.87 9.42 11.42
C ILE A 474 -6.93 10.57 11.05
N THR A 475 -5.63 10.27 10.94
CA THR A 475 -4.65 11.20 10.38
C THR A 475 -4.27 10.74 8.98
N PHE A 476 -4.76 11.43 7.96
CA PHE A 476 -4.42 11.20 6.56
C PHE A 476 -4.01 12.51 5.90
N ARG A 477 -2.72 12.67 5.57
CA ARG A 477 -2.18 13.93 5.03
C ARG A 477 -1.22 13.74 3.87
N ASN A 478 -1.38 14.53 2.82
CA ASN A 478 -0.41 14.66 1.72
C ASN A 478 -0.03 13.33 1.05
N ASN A 479 -0.93 12.35 1.06
CA ASN A 479 -0.70 11.08 0.39
C ASN A 479 -1.05 11.18 -1.10
N THR A 480 -0.51 10.27 -1.91
CA THR A 480 -0.76 10.17 -3.34
C THR A 480 -1.30 8.78 -3.68
N ALA A 481 -2.36 8.70 -4.50
CA ALA A 481 -2.94 7.42 -4.94
C ALA A 481 -3.35 7.43 -6.41
N HIS A 482 -2.72 6.62 -7.25
CA HIS A 482 -3.04 6.58 -8.67
C HIS A 482 -2.91 5.23 -9.35
N THR A 483 -3.50 5.14 -10.54
CA THR A 483 -3.35 4.02 -11.47
C THR A 483 -3.87 2.68 -10.91
N TYR A 484 -4.88 2.73 -10.03
CA TYR A 484 -5.55 1.52 -9.55
C TYR A 484 -6.58 1.02 -10.55
N SER A 485 -6.37 -0.17 -11.11
CA SER A 485 -7.22 -0.69 -12.18
C SER A 485 -8.58 -1.16 -11.68
N ALA A 486 -9.59 -0.91 -12.50
CA ALA A 486 -10.88 -1.60 -12.45
C ALA A 486 -11.27 -2.01 -13.87
N ASP A 487 -11.15 -3.30 -14.17
CA ASP A 487 -11.54 -3.84 -15.48
C ASP A 487 -13.05 -3.61 -15.71
N ALA A 488 -13.42 -3.22 -16.93
CA ALA A 488 -14.77 -2.77 -17.27
C ALA A 488 -15.87 -3.80 -16.91
N GLU A 489 -15.64 -5.09 -17.17
CA GLU A 489 -16.58 -6.18 -16.85
C GLU A 489 -16.73 -6.45 -15.35
N LEU A 490 -15.72 -6.06 -14.55
CA LEU A 490 -15.63 -6.33 -13.11
C LEU A 490 -15.94 -5.10 -12.25
N ARG A 491 -15.93 -3.90 -12.83
CA ARG A 491 -15.96 -2.63 -12.09
C ARG A 491 -17.11 -2.52 -11.11
N TYR A 492 -18.31 -2.96 -11.52
CA TYR A 492 -19.53 -2.86 -10.70
C TYR A 492 -19.98 -4.20 -10.12
N LYS A 493 -19.17 -5.25 -10.25
CA LYS A 493 -19.45 -6.57 -9.68
C LYS A 493 -18.76 -6.69 -8.31
N ASN A 494 -19.50 -7.11 -7.28
CA ASN A 494 -18.98 -7.45 -5.94
C ASN A 494 -18.15 -6.35 -5.22
N LEU A 495 -18.35 -5.08 -5.63
CA LEU A 495 -17.78 -3.80 -5.18
C LEU A 495 -16.70 -3.82 -4.06
N ALA A 496 -15.42 -3.68 -4.43
CA ALA A 496 -14.65 -2.43 -4.22
C ALA A 496 -13.16 -2.57 -4.64
N ARG A 497 -12.82 -2.23 -5.90
CA ARG A 497 -11.46 -2.19 -6.45
C ARG A 497 -11.25 -1.01 -7.38
N GLY A 498 -10.00 -0.64 -7.65
CA GLY A 498 -9.68 0.50 -8.51
C GLY A 498 -9.89 1.84 -7.82
N PHE A 499 -9.86 1.85 -6.49
CA PHE A 499 -9.98 3.05 -5.67
C PHE A 499 -8.61 3.62 -5.34
N GLY A 500 -8.47 4.94 -5.46
CA GLY A 500 -7.33 5.64 -4.86
C GLY A 500 -7.43 5.57 -3.33
N VAL A 501 -8.56 6.02 -2.78
CA VAL A 501 -8.91 5.92 -1.37
C VAL A 501 -10.30 5.33 -1.22
N LEU A 502 -10.41 4.29 -0.39
CA LEU A 502 -11.65 3.64 0.02
C LEU A 502 -11.75 3.70 1.55
N VAL A 503 -12.70 4.48 2.06
CA VAL A 503 -13.07 4.48 3.47
C VAL A 503 -14.39 3.78 3.59
N GLN A 504 -14.39 2.61 4.24
CA GLN A 504 -15.57 1.79 4.44
C GLN A 504 -15.57 1.29 5.88
N MET A 505 -16.09 2.12 6.77
CA MET A 505 -16.16 1.86 8.19
C MET A 505 -17.62 1.57 8.55
N PHE A 506 -18.02 0.33 8.80
CA PHE A 506 -19.42 -0.02 9.09
C PHE A 506 -19.53 -1.06 10.20
N PRO A 507 -19.66 -0.65 11.47
CA PRO A 507 -19.76 -1.63 12.54
C PRO A 507 -21.16 -2.25 12.71
N ASP A 508 -22.28 -1.69 12.19
CA ASP A 508 -23.60 -2.38 12.02
C ASP A 508 -24.72 -1.42 11.54
N GLY A 509 -24.64 -0.93 10.30
CA GLY A 509 -25.77 -0.30 9.60
C GLY A 509 -25.61 1.19 9.29
N VAL A 510 -25.85 1.56 8.04
CA VAL A 510 -26.00 2.96 7.57
C VAL A 510 -27.40 3.50 7.88
N GLU A 511 -28.26 2.68 8.49
CA GLU A 511 -29.64 3.06 8.80
C GLU A 511 -29.70 3.96 10.05
N GLN A 512 -30.12 5.21 9.84
CA GLN A 512 -30.70 6.13 10.84
C GLN A 512 -29.76 6.98 11.72
N PHE A 513 -28.89 7.82 11.15
CA PHE A 513 -28.13 8.80 11.95
C PHE A 513 -28.56 10.25 11.73
N PRO A 514 -29.42 10.82 12.58
CA PRO A 514 -29.60 12.25 12.66
C PRO A 514 -28.71 12.83 13.77
N PHE A 515 -27.39 12.97 13.61
CA PHE A 515 -26.58 13.72 14.60
C PHE A 515 -25.40 14.53 14.02
N PRO A 516 -25.26 15.81 14.43
CA PRO A 516 -24.10 16.66 14.17
C PRO A 516 -22.96 16.51 15.22
N GLU A 517 -22.83 15.35 15.88
CA GLU A 517 -21.93 15.16 17.03
C GLU A 517 -20.68 14.28 16.78
N ALA A 518 -20.59 13.58 15.64
CA ALA A 518 -19.39 12.81 15.31
C ALA A 518 -18.20 13.74 14.98
N PRO A 519 -16.99 13.47 15.52
CA PRO A 519 -15.80 14.23 15.17
C PRO A 519 -15.59 14.24 13.65
N GLU A 520 -15.21 15.39 13.11
CA GLU A 520 -14.83 15.49 11.70
C GLU A 520 -13.46 14.85 11.50
N HIS A 521 -13.38 13.86 10.61
CA HIS A 521 -12.11 13.23 10.21
C HIS A 521 -11.73 13.64 8.80
N SER A 522 -10.46 13.97 8.57
CA SER A 522 -10.03 14.57 7.32
C SER A 522 -9.09 13.67 6.49
N ILE A 523 -9.40 13.60 5.20
CA ILE A 523 -8.50 13.21 4.12
C ILE A 523 -7.97 14.53 3.54
N GLU A 524 -6.80 14.93 4.01
CA GLU A 524 -6.21 16.24 3.73
C GLU A 524 -5.07 16.12 2.71
N GLY A 525 -5.03 17.02 1.73
CA GLY A 525 -3.88 17.13 0.82
C GLY A 525 -3.69 15.95 -0.13
N LEU A 526 -4.71 15.11 -0.35
CA LEU A 526 -4.62 13.95 -1.24
C LEU A 526 -4.34 14.40 -2.68
N THR A 527 -3.39 13.75 -3.35
CA THR A 527 -3.28 13.78 -4.81
C THR A 527 -3.75 12.44 -5.37
N ALA A 528 -4.81 12.43 -6.18
CA ALA A 528 -5.32 11.17 -6.74
C ALA A 528 -5.70 11.29 -8.21
N TYR A 529 -5.24 10.33 -9.02
CA TYR A 529 -5.46 10.36 -10.46
C TYR A 529 -5.46 8.99 -11.12
N ASN A 530 -5.99 8.89 -12.34
CA ASN A 530 -5.98 7.67 -13.16
C ASN A 530 -6.61 6.43 -12.49
N ASN A 531 -7.41 6.60 -11.44
CA ASN A 531 -8.02 5.51 -10.72
C ASN A 531 -9.24 4.98 -11.48
N GLY A 532 -9.24 3.67 -11.73
CA GLY A 532 -10.15 2.99 -12.65
C GLY A 532 -11.61 2.96 -12.20
N HIS A 533 -11.88 3.05 -10.89
CA HIS A 533 -13.23 3.17 -10.34
C HIS A 533 -13.50 4.57 -9.78
N SER A 534 -12.82 4.95 -8.70
CA SER A 534 -12.99 6.25 -8.06
C SER A 534 -11.67 6.73 -7.47
N ALA A 535 -11.44 8.04 -7.49
CA ALA A 535 -10.31 8.59 -6.75
C ALA A 535 -10.56 8.49 -5.24
N VAL A 536 -11.74 8.89 -4.76
CA VAL A 536 -12.12 8.80 -3.34
C VAL A 536 -13.52 8.22 -3.20
N TRP A 537 -13.68 7.28 -2.27
CA TRP A 537 -14.96 6.73 -1.86
C TRP A 537 -15.04 6.73 -0.33
N THR A 538 -16.02 7.44 0.22
CA THR A 538 -16.24 7.54 1.67
C THR A 538 -17.59 6.99 2.06
N GLU A 539 -17.54 6.10 3.04
CA GLU A 539 -18.66 5.43 3.69
C GLU A 539 -18.43 5.48 5.21
N TRP A 540 -18.82 6.59 5.85
CA TRP A 540 -18.67 6.79 7.29
C TRP A 540 -19.61 7.87 7.87
N SER A 541 -19.68 7.98 9.20
CA SER A 541 -20.52 8.95 9.93
C SER A 541 -20.10 10.39 9.66
N HIS A 542 -18.80 10.72 9.63
CA HIS A 542 -18.30 12.03 9.22
C HIS A 542 -16.88 12.00 8.63
N THR A 543 -16.74 12.17 7.31
CA THR A 543 -15.43 12.27 6.64
C THR A 543 -15.37 13.48 5.71
N THR A 544 -14.31 14.27 5.83
CA THR A 544 -14.05 15.43 4.97
C THR A 544 -12.91 15.12 4.01
N LEU A 545 -13.15 15.24 2.71
CA LEU A 545 -12.09 15.38 1.71
C LEU A 545 -11.75 16.86 1.58
N GLU A 546 -10.52 17.25 1.87
CA GLU A 546 -10.11 18.65 1.77
C GLU A 546 -8.71 18.89 1.24
N ASP A 547 -8.51 20.11 0.73
CA ASP A 547 -7.24 20.61 0.22
C ASP A 547 -6.56 19.63 -0.75
N SER A 548 -7.36 18.85 -1.48
CA SER A 548 -6.91 17.74 -2.32
C SER A 548 -6.95 18.09 -3.80
N VAL A 549 -6.17 17.38 -4.60
CA VAL A 549 -6.09 17.49 -6.06
C VAL A 549 -6.49 16.15 -6.67
N ILE A 550 -7.60 16.15 -7.39
CA ILE A 550 -8.17 14.96 -8.00
C ILE A 550 -8.19 15.16 -9.52
N ALA A 551 -7.46 14.35 -10.27
CA ALA A 551 -7.35 14.46 -11.73
C ALA A 551 -7.76 13.16 -12.41
N ASP A 552 -8.16 13.21 -13.68
CA ASP A 552 -8.24 12.03 -14.54
C ASP A 552 -9.06 10.86 -13.94
N PHE A 553 -10.29 11.17 -13.54
CA PHE A 553 -11.13 10.28 -12.73
C PHE A 553 -12.49 10.01 -13.38
N ARG A 554 -13.03 8.80 -13.20
CA ARG A 554 -14.45 8.51 -13.54
C ARG A 554 -15.36 9.12 -12.50
N VAL A 555 -15.01 8.89 -11.24
CA VAL A 555 -15.70 9.38 -10.05
C VAL A 555 -14.64 10.02 -9.16
N GLY A 556 -14.73 11.33 -8.97
CA GLY A 556 -13.73 12.08 -8.21
C GLY A 556 -13.86 11.84 -6.70
N HIS A 557 -15.07 12.05 -6.18
CA HIS A 557 -15.42 11.70 -4.81
C HIS A 557 -16.84 11.14 -4.77
N PHE A 558 -16.97 9.91 -4.30
CA PHE A 558 -18.24 9.30 -3.95
C PHE A 558 -18.43 9.37 -2.43
N ALA A 559 -19.55 9.92 -2.00
CA ALA A 559 -19.80 10.26 -0.60
C ALA A 559 -21.13 9.63 -0.13
N ILE A 560 -21.05 8.79 0.91
CA ILE A 560 -22.17 8.20 1.65
C ILE A 560 -22.00 8.50 3.14
N GLY A 561 -23.11 8.76 3.83
CA GLY A 561 -23.10 9.18 5.24
C GLY A 561 -22.91 10.69 5.38
N GLY A 562 -22.18 11.14 6.40
CA GLY A 562 -21.93 12.55 6.70
C GLY A 562 -20.64 13.07 6.05
N SER A 563 -20.49 12.91 4.74
CA SER A 563 -19.25 13.30 4.06
C SER A 563 -19.24 14.74 3.54
N THR A 564 -18.12 15.44 3.72
CA THR A 564 -17.89 16.81 3.23
C THR A 564 -16.80 16.84 2.17
N THR A 565 -16.93 17.72 1.18
CA THR A 565 -15.89 18.02 0.18
C THR A 565 -15.64 19.52 0.20
N ARG A 566 -14.41 19.96 0.52
CA ARG A 566 -14.08 21.39 0.55
C ARG A 566 -12.68 21.69 0.01
N SER A 567 -12.50 22.87 -0.58
CA SER A 567 -11.21 23.37 -1.06
C SER A 567 -10.47 22.44 -2.03
N ASN A 568 -11.19 21.58 -2.75
CA ASN A 568 -10.59 20.58 -3.63
C ASN A 568 -10.53 21.07 -5.08
N LEU A 569 -9.44 20.74 -5.76
CA LEU A 569 -9.30 20.90 -7.21
C LEU A 569 -9.68 19.60 -7.90
N PHE A 570 -10.64 19.67 -8.81
CA PHE A 570 -11.00 18.57 -9.69
C PHE A 570 -10.64 18.91 -11.14
N VAL A 571 -9.82 18.07 -11.77
CA VAL A 571 -9.37 18.19 -13.17
C VAL A 571 -9.89 16.99 -13.95
N GLY A 572 -10.85 17.22 -14.85
CA GLY A 572 -11.46 16.11 -15.61
C GLY A 572 -10.51 15.46 -16.62
N SER A 573 -9.59 16.25 -17.17
CA SER A 573 -8.53 15.79 -18.08
C SER A 573 -7.28 16.65 -17.88
N SER A 574 -6.21 16.04 -17.39
CA SER A 574 -4.89 16.64 -17.22
C SER A 574 -4.12 16.75 -18.55
N ASN A 575 -2.91 17.29 -18.52
CA ASN A 575 -1.99 17.30 -19.65
C ASN A 575 -1.16 16.02 -19.77
N ASN A 576 -1.27 15.08 -18.83
CA ASN A 576 -0.57 13.80 -18.89
C ASN A 576 -1.16 12.95 -20.04
N PRO A 577 -0.41 12.67 -21.12
CA PRO A 577 -0.93 11.90 -22.24
C PRO A 577 -0.79 10.37 -22.06
N VAL A 578 -0.05 9.92 -21.04
CA VAL A 578 0.30 8.50 -20.83
C VAL A 578 -0.98 7.69 -20.58
N GLY A 579 -1.09 6.53 -21.23
CA GLY A 579 -2.24 5.63 -21.11
C GLY A 579 -3.53 6.05 -21.84
N ARG A 580 -3.59 7.23 -22.50
CA ARG A 580 -4.86 7.74 -23.06
C ARG A 580 -5.28 7.19 -24.43
N GLY A 581 -4.39 6.50 -25.16
CA GLY A 581 -4.64 6.09 -26.55
C GLY A 581 -4.81 7.29 -27.51
N GLY A 582 -4.48 7.14 -28.79
CA GLY A 582 -4.43 8.26 -29.73
C GLY A 582 -5.79 8.93 -30.00
N GLY A 583 -6.17 9.92 -29.20
CA GLY A 583 -7.17 10.95 -29.54
C GLY A 583 -8.59 10.81 -28.98
N GLY A 584 -8.84 10.05 -27.91
CA GLY A 584 -10.18 9.88 -27.31
C GLY A 584 -10.24 10.25 -25.82
N ASP A 585 -11.44 10.58 -25.33
CA ASP A 585 -11.74 10.87 -23.92
C ASP A 585 -11.09 9.86 -22.96
N PHE A 586 -10.61 10.34 -21.79
CA PHE A 586 -9.89 9.55 -20.77
C PHE A 586 -10.63 8.27 -20.34
N PHE A 587 -11.96 8.28 -20.45
CA PHE A 587 -12.80 7.09 -20.33
C PHE A 587 -13.79 7.03 -21.49
N SER A 588 -13.87 5.90 -22.20
CA SER A 588 -14.94 5.71 -23.18
C SER A 588 -16.29 5.76 -22.46
N THR A 589 -17.27 6.47 -23.05
CA THR A 589 -18.61 6.69 -22.49
C THR A 589 -19.51 5.45 -22.56
N SER A 590 -18.97 4.26 -22.81
CA SER A 590 -19.73 3.06 -23.18
C SER A 590 -19.68 1.94 -22.15
N ASP A 591 -19.67 2.27 -20.86
CA ASP A 591 -19.83 1.28 -19.79
C ASP A 591 -21.32 1.17 -19.41
N THR A 592 -22.03 0.24 -20.03
CA THR A 592 -23.43 -0.10 -19.73
C THR A 592 -23.55 -1.36 -18.87
N GLY A 593 -22.53 -1.69 -18.07
CA GLY A 593 -22.55 -2.87 -17.21
C GLY A 593 -23.59 -2.74 -16.09
N SER A 594 -24.40 -3.77 -15.87
CA SER A 594 -25.32 -3.82 -14.73
C SER A 594 -24.55 -4.01 -13.43
N SER A 595 -24.84 -3.20 -12.41
CA SER A 595 -24.46 -3.49 -11.03
C SER A 595 -25.16 -4.78 -10.60
N GLY A 596 -24.39 -5.80 -10.24
CA GLY A 596 -24.94 -7.08 -9.79
C GLY A 596 -23.96 -7.80 -8.89
N ASP A 597 -24.48 -8.41 -7.83
CA ASP A 597 -23.74 -9.38 -7.04
C ASP A 597 -23.53 -10.63 -7.91
N SER A 598 -22.26 -10.98 -8.13
CA SER A 598 -21.87 -12.24 -8.77
C SER A 598 -21.49 -13.27 -7.72
N THR A 599 -21.77 -14.53 -7.99
CA THR A 599 -21.19 -15.62 -7.21
C THR A 599 -19.66 -15.58 -7.30
N HIS A 600 -18.96 -16.21 -6.35
CA HIS A 600 -17.49 -16.19 -6.35
C HIS A 600 -16.90 -16.90 -7.58
N GLU A 601 -17.57 -17.93 -8.09
CA GLU A 601 -17.15 -18.66 -9.29
C GLU A 601 -17.27 -17.77 -10.52
N GLU A 602 -18.43 -17.14 -10.75
CA GLU A 602 -18.63 -16.18 -11.85
C GLU A 602 -17.65 -15.01 -11.81
N TYR A 603 -17.26 -14.61 -10.60
CA TYR A 603 -16.29 -13.55 -10.40
C TYR A 603 -14.86 -13.97 -10.74
N ASP A 604 -14.42 -15.12 -10.23
CA ASP A 604 -13.08 -15.63 -10.48
C ASP A 604 -12.90 -15.94 -11.98
N GLU A 605 -13.92 -16.52 -12.64
CA GLU A 605 -13.97 -16.72 -14.11
C GLU A 605 -13.88 -15.40 -14.88
N ALA A 606 -14.61 -14.36 -14.43
CA ALA A 606 -14.56 -13.05 -15.08
C ALA A 606 -13.18 -12.37 -14.92
N VAL A 607 -12.47 -12.62 -13.82
CA VAL A 607 -11.08 -12.16 -13.66
C VAL A 607 -10.14 -12.91 -14.58
N GLU A 608 -10.22 -14.23 -14.64
CA GLU A 608 -9.39 -15.03 -15.56
C GLU A 608 -9.57 -14.59 -17.00
N LYS A 609 -10.82 -14.38 -17.43
CA LYS A 609 -11.13 -13.82 -18.74
C LYS A 609 -10.54 -12.43 -18.97
N ALA A 610 -10.58 -11.55 -17.98
CA ALA A 610 -10.00 -10.20 -18.08
C ALA A 610 -8.46 -10.25 -18.23
N ILE A 611 -7.80 -11.14 -17.48
CA ILE A 611 -6.36 -11.40 -17.58
C ILE A 611 -6.00 -11.94 -18.97
N GLU A 612 -6.72 -12.94 -19.47
CA GLU A 612 -6.51 -13.50 -20.81
C GLU A 612 -6.69 -12.46 -21.92
N GLN A 613 -7.72 -11.61 -21.80
CA GLN A 613 -7.96 -10.53 -22.76
C GLN A 613 -6.81 -9.51 -22.78
N LYS A 614 -6.30 -9.11 -21.61
CA LYS A 614 -5.15 -8.21 -21.52
C LYS A 614 -3.89 -8.84 -22.11
N ARG A 615 -3.62 -10.12 -21.80
CA ARG A 615 -2.46 -10.86 -22.35
C ARG A 615 -2.51 -10.97 -23.88
N ASN A 616 -3.67 -11.31 -24.44
CA ASN A 616 -3.82 -11.41 -25.89
C ASN A 616 -3.79 -10.03 -26.59
N GLY A 617 -4.08 -8.96 -25.86
CA GLY A 617 -3.97 -7.58 -26.33
C GLY A 617 -2.55 -7.04 -26.35
N SER A 618 -1.67 -7.51 -25.45
CA SER A 618 -0.25 -7.13 -25.39
C SER A 618 0.63 -7.85 -26.44
N ASP A 619 0.23 -9.03 -26.94
CA ASP A 619 0.95 -9.78 -27.98
C ASP A 619 0.88 -9.15 -29.39
N GLY A 620 0.11 -8.07 -29.56
CA GLY A 620 0.12 -7.26 -30.76
C GLY A 620 1.32 -6.31 -30.76
N ALA A 621 2.46 -6.76 -31.28
CA ALA A 621 3.60 -5.90 -31.59
C ALA A 621 3.09 -4.58 -32.21
N LYS A 622 3.36 -3.45 -31.54
CA LYS A 622 3.15 -2.12 -32.11
C LYS A 622 3.96 -2.07 -33.40
N GLU A 623 3.31 -2.28 -34.56
CA GLU A 623 3.98 -2.11 -35.85
C GLU A 623 4.66 -0.74 -35.87
N PRO A 624 5.92 -0.63 -36.33
CA PRO A 624 6.57 0.66 -36.46
C PRO A 624 5.69 1.53 -37.34
N ARG A 625 5.23 2.66 -36.79
CA ARG A 625 4.37 3.63 -37.49
C ARG A 625 4.99 3.93 -38.85
N LYS A 626 4.36 3.44 -39.92
CA LYS A 626 4.67 3.90 -41.28
C LYS A 626 4.44 5.40 -41.30
N GLU A 627 5.48 6.16 -41.63
CA GLU A 627 5.38 7.55 -42.01
C GLU A 627 4.39 7.67 -43.17
N THR A 628 3.14 7.99 -42.86
CA THR A 628 2.19 8.37 -43.89
C THR A 628 2.53 9.80 -44.29
N LYS A 629 3.27 9.93 -45.40
CA LYS A 629 3.54 11.18 -46.10
C LYS A 629 2.29 12.06 -46.12
N ILE A 630 2.41 13.27 -45.59
CA ILE A 630 1.42 14.34 -45.73
C ILE A 630 1.35 14.71 -47.22
N GLY A 631 0.39 14.09 -47.92
CA GLY A 631 0.04 14.46 -49.28
C GLY A 631 -0.94 15.63 -49.27
N ASN A 632 -0.54 16.73 -49.90
CA ASN A 632 -1.40 17.86 -50.23
C ASN A 632 -2.72 17.38 -50.88
N GLY A 633 -3.85 17.58 -50.21
CA GLY A 633 -5.19 17.29 -50.72
C GLY A 633 -6.23 18.21 -50.07
N SER A 634 -7.00 18.87 -50.92
CA SER A 634 -7.84 20.05 -50.66
C SER A 634 -8.86 19.95 -49.51
N TYR A 635 -8.98 21.06 -48.78
CA TYR A 635 -10.15 21.40 -47.95
C TYR A 635 -11.45 21.20 -48.73
N GLY A 636 -12.18 20.15 -48.40
CA GLY A 636 -13.55 19.92 -48.84
C GLY A 636 -14.51 20.10 -47.66
N THR A 637 -15.23 21.21 -47.65
CA THR A 637 -16.31 21.51 -46.71
C THR A 637 -17.44 20.48 -46.83
N SER A 638 -17.66 19.67 -45.79
CA SER A 638 -18.97 19.06 -45.52
C SER A 638 -19.50 19.57 -44.19
N GLN A 639 -20.48 20.47 -44.28
CA GLN A 639 -21.21 20.98 -43.14
C GLN A 639 -22.05 19.85 -42.53
N VAL A 640 -21.67 19.36 -41.36
CA VAL A 640 -22.60 18.74 -40.42
C VAL A 640 -23.04 19.82 -39.45
N SER A 641 -24.22 20.38 -39.71
CA SER A 641 -24.88 21.40 -38.90
C SER A 641 -25.18 20.89 -37.48
N LYS A 642 -24.30 21.15 -36.51
CA LYS A 642 -24.67 21.16 -35.09
C LYS A 642 -25.38 22.49 -34.80
N LYS A 643 -26.72 22.44 -34.68
CA LYS A 643 -27.54 23.56 -34.20
C LYS A 643 -27.08 23.97 -32.79
N LEU A 644 -26.33 25.05 -32.70
CA LEU A 644 -26.17 25.86 -31.49
C LEU A 644 -27.49 26.62 -31.28
N ASN A 645 -28.37 26.07 -30.43
CA ASN A 645 -29.49 26.84 -29.92
C ASN A 645 -29.04 27.66 -28.71
N ASN A 646 -28.68 28.90 -29.02
CA ASN A 646 -28.58 30.00 -28.09
C ASN A 646 -30.02 30.43 -27.72
N SER A 647 -30.51 30.09 -26.52
CA SER A 647 -31.73 30.70 -25.97
C SER A 647 -31.59 31.02 -24.49
N SER A 648 -31.35 32.30 -24.24
CA SER A 648 -31.65 32.98 -23.00
C SER A 648 -33.17 32.97 -22.78
N SER A 649 -33.64 32.24 -21.77
CA SER A 649 -34.98 32.45 -21.22
C SER A 649 -34.99 32.13 -19.72
N TYR A 650 -35.18 33.19 -18.92
CA TYR A 650 -35.61 33.10 -17.54
C TYR A 650 -37.04 32.55 -17.53
N GLY A 651 -37.29 31.45 -16.84
CA GLY A 651 -38.59 30.77 -16.76
C GLY A 651 -38.87 30.26 -15.35
N THR A 652 -39.98 30.73 -14.79
CA THR A 652 -40.53 30.55 -13.44
C THR A 652 -40.90 29.11 -13.05
N GLU A 653 -40.86 28.88 -11.74
CA GLU A 653 -41.13 27.67 -10.97
C GLU A 653 -42.41 26.88 -11.34
N LYS A 654 -42.29 25.55 -11.31
CA LYS A 654 -43.36 24.63 -10.87
C LYS A 654 -42.77 23.47 -10.09
N THR A 655 -42.99 23.46 -8.78
CA THR A 655 -42.77 22.34 -7.88
C THR A 655 -43.98 21.39 -7.94
N SER A 656 -43.78 20.11 -8.28
CA SER A 656 -44.76 19.05 -7.98
C SER A 656 -44.22 18.15 -6.88
N LYS A 657 -44.86 18.17 -5.70
CA LYS A 657 -44.63 17.23 -4.61
C LYS A 657 -45.19 15.86 -5.00
N ASN A 658 -44.38 14.81 -4.93
CA ASN A 658 -44.88 13.43 -4.85
C ASN A 658 -45.27 13.15 -3.37
N PRO A 659 -46.51 12.76 -3.04
CA PRO A 659 -46.99 12.73 -1.65
C PRO A 659 -46.44 11.59 -0.77
N ASN A 660 -45.62 10.66 -1.30
CA ASN A 660 -45.29 9.41 -0.60
C ASN A 660 -43.81 9.15 -0.28
N SER A 661 -42.94 10.16 -0.22
CA SER A 661 -41.56 9.96 0.30
C SER A 661 -41.26 10.88 1.48
N SER A 662 -41.28 10.34 2.68
CA SER A 662 -40.76 10.99 3.89
C SER A 662 -39.23 11.03 3.85
N ASN A 663 -38.68 12.24 3.96
CA ASN A 663 -37.32 12.62 4.35
C ASN A 663 -36.16 11.79 3.75
N GLY A 664 -35.60 12.28 2.65
CA GLY A 664 -34.27 11.89 2.17
C GLY A 664 -33.83 12.88 1.10
N THR A 665 -32.84 13.73 1.43
CA THR A 665 -32.31 14.72 0.50
C THR A 665 -31.48 13.99 -0.55
N ARG A 666 -32.00 13.86 -1.78
CA ARG A 666 -31.25 13.23 -2.88
C ARG A 666 -30.14 14.17 -3.35
N THR A 667 -28.88 13.78 -3.21
CA THR A 667 -27.76 14.47 -3.86
C THR A 667 -27.45 13.82 -5.22
N THR A 668 -27.52 14.62 -6.29
CA THR A 668 -27.08 14.25 -7.64
C THR A 668 -26.06 15.29 -8.12
N SER A 669 -24.84 14.86 -8.46
CA SER A 669 -23.76 15.77 -8.86
C SER A 669 -23.80 16.06 -10.36
N THR A 670 -23.70 17.34 -10.73
CA THR A 670 -23.48 17.78 -12.12
C THR A 670 -22.22 18.63 -12.19
N TYR A 671 -21.31 18.23 -13.08
CA TYR A 671 -20.11 18.97 -13.43
C TYR A 671 -20.47 20.28 -14.13
N TYR A 672 -20.06 21.42 -13.56
CA TYR A 672 -19.97 22.66 -14.33
C TYR A 672 -18.57 22.72 -14.93
N GLY A 673 -18.39 22.06 -16.07
CA GLY A 673 -17.21 22.31 -16.87
C GLY A 673 -17.19 23.79 -17.24
N THR A 674 -16.16 24.51 -16.80
CA THR A 674 -15.62 25.57 -17.65
C THR A 674 -15.25 24.93 -19.00
N SER A 675 -15.19 25.70 -20.08
CA SER A 675 -14.89 25.15 -21.42
C SER A 675 -13.57 24.36 -21.51
N ASP A 676 -12.72 24.48 -20.49
CA ASP A 676 -11.43 23.79 -20.31
C ASP A 676 -11.51 22.50 -19.46
N GLY A 677 -12.68 22.12 -18.92
CA GLY A 677 -12.82 20.90 -18.13
C GLY A 677 -12.10 20.91 -16.77
N THR A 678 -12.09 22.04 -16.06
CA THR A 678 -11.56 22.17 -14.68
C THR A 678 -12.58 22.78 -13.69
N GLY A 679 -12.49 22.46 -12.39
CA GLY A 679 -13.36 23.07 -11.37
C GLY A 679 -12.76 23.06 -9.96
N ILE A 680 -12.97 24.14 -9.20
CA ILE A 680 -12.72 24.19 -7.74
C ILE A 680 -14.07 24.07 -7.04
N PHE A 681 -14.17 23.15 -6.08
CA PHE A 681 -15.36 22.98 -5.25
C PHE A 681 -15.06 23.46 -3.83
N ASN A 682 -15.72 24.55 -3.44
CA ASN A 682 -15.67 25.09 -2.08
C ASN A 682 -16.91 24.63 -1.31
N ASP A 683 -16.71 24.02 -0.14
CA ASP A 683 -17.72 23.70 0.87
C ASP A 683 -19.04 23.08 0.36
N THR A 684 -18.97 21.83 -0.10
CA THR A 684 -20.17 21.03 -0.41
C THR A 684 -20.33 19.89 0.59
N ILE A 685 -21.41 19.93 1.37
CA ILE A 685 -21.81 18.85 2.28
C ILE A 685 -22.72 17.89 1.51
N TYR A 686 -22.35 16.61 1.46
CA TYR A 686 -23.16 15.55 0.89
C TYR A 686 -23.79 14.78 2.04
N TYR A 687 -25.11 14.60 1.99
CA TYR A 687 -25.83 13.79 2.98
C TYR A 687 -26.71 12.80 2.23
N ARG A 688 -26.43 11.51 2.42
CA ARG A 688 -27.19 10.42 1.80
C ARG A 688 -27.52 9.35 2.84
N ASP A 689 -28.81 9.21 3.14
CA ASP A 689 -29.34 8.36 4.21
C ASP A 689 -29.29 6.84 3.93
N THR A 690 -29.11 6.40 2.68
CA THR A 690 -29.11 4.95 2.35
C THR A 690 -28.11 4.55 1.26
N PRO A 691 -27.46 3.37 1.41
CA PRO A 691 -26.74 2.70 0.32
C PRO A 691 -27.73 2.37 -0.81
N SER A 692 -27.44 2.70 -2.07
CA SER A 692 -28.18 2.10 -3.19
C SER A 692 -27.58 0.74 -3.49
N ASN A 693 -27.93 -0.25 -2.67
CA ASN A 693 -27.58 -1.64 -2.90
C ASN A 693 -28.77 -2.41 -3.52
N GLU A 694 -29.93 -1.74 -3.70
CA GLU A 694 -31.01 -2.33 -4.47
C GLU A 694 -30.64 -2.33 -5.95
N ALA A 695 -30.56 -3.53 -6.51
CA ALA A 695 -30.40 -3.80 -7.92
C ALA A 695 -31.19 -2.79 -8.77
N ASN A 696 -30.47 -1.91 -9.46
CA ASN A 696 -31.09 -1.02 -10.42
C ASN A 696 -31.59 -1.86 -11.61
N GLU A 697 -32.87 -2.23 -11.59
CA GLU A 697 -33.63 -2.47 -12.82
C GLU A 697 -33.62 -1.16 -13.64
N PHE A 698 -32.63 -1.00 -14.51
CA PHE A 698 -32.46 0.18 -15.36
C PHE A 698 -33.45 0.26 -16.53
N ASP A 699 -34.54 -0.53 -16.55
CA ASP A 699 -35.44 -0.64 -17.71
C ASP A 699 -36.58 0.39 -17.77
N SER A 700 -36.79 1.22 -16.76
CA SER A 700 -37.92 2.18 -16.78
C SER A 700 -37.65 3.60 -16.25
N VAL A 701 -36.40 3.95 -15.94
CA VAL A 701 -36.07 5.33 -15.58
C VAL A 701 -35.88 6.18 -16.84
N VAL A 702 -36.86 7.03 -17.15
CA VAL A 702 -36.67 8.14 -18.10
C VAL A 702 -35.49 8.99 -17.59
N GLN A 703 -34.33 8.87 -18.24
CA GLN A 703 -33.14 9.62 -17.85
C GLN A 703 -33.46 11.13 -17.86
N PRO A 704 -33.27 11.86 -16.75
CA PRO A 704 -33.53 13.28 -16.72
C PRO A 704 -32.51 13.99 -17.61
N SER A 705 -33.01 14.73 -18.60
CA SER A 705 -32.20 15.35 -19.64
C SER A 705 -31.34 16.53 -19.19
N ARG A 706 -31.36 16.95 -17.92
CA ARG A 706 -30.44 17.93 -17.29
C ARG A 706 -30.44 17.76 -15.76
N GLN A 707 -29.28 17.53 -15.14
CA GLN A 707 -29.08 17.64 -13.69
C GLN A 707 -28.44 19.02 -13.37
N ARG A 708 -28.77 19.65 -12.22
CA ARG A 708 -28.33 21.00 -11.79
C ARG A 708 -28.00 20.97 -10.28
N ILE A 709 -27.05 21.78 -9.82
CA ILE A 709 -26.77 22.03 -8.38
C ILE A 709 -26.98 23.51 -8.03
N ARG A 710 -27.33 23.78 -6.75
CA ARG A 710 -27.56 25.09 -6.14
C ARG A 710 -26.35 25.49 -5.29
N ALA A 711 -25.76 26.64 -5.56
CA ALA A 711 -24.87 27.33 -4.63
C ALA A 711 -25.70 27.95 -3.50
N LEU A 712 -25.26 27.84 -2.25
CA LEU A 712 -25.63 28.81 -1.22
C LEU A 712 -24.63 29.96 -1.34
N GLU A 713 -25.10 31.11 -1.85
CA GLU A 713 -24.38 32.36 -1.70
C GLU A 713 -24.26 32.65 -0.19
N VAL A 714 -23.02 32.77 0.30
CA VAL A 714 -22.76 33.40 1.60
C VAL A 714 -22.71 34.90 1.36
N SER A 715 -23.66 35.63 1.94
CA SER A 715 -23.67 37.10 2.03
C SER A 715 -22.60 37.61 2.98
#